data_AF-A0A841ZY05-F1
#
_entry.id   AF-A0A841ZY05-F1
#
_cell.length_a   1.000
_cell.length_b   1.000
_cell.length_c   1.000
_cell.angle_alpha   90.00
_cell.angle_beta   90.00
_cell.angle_gamma   90.00
#
_symmetry.space_group_name_H-M   'P 1'
#
loop_
_entity.id
_entity.type
_entity.pdbx_description
1 polymer ?
#
loop_
_entity_poly.entity_id
_entity_poly.type
_entity_poly.pdbx_seq_one_letter_code
_entity_poly.pdbx_strand_id
1 'polypeptide(L)'
;MFENLVWLTFCNLGFQKMNKTNIFKIPCSTDPYQEQDFDIFAADEETALCIKCYSTEDINKQSNFINEINAIGKQKRNIITNLNKNFPSSKLKVKFIFATKNYNLSPEDKKALNTFDIEHFDEEIVEYYSELSKHLGPASRYQLLGSLFENQKIDGINNEIPAIMGTMGGHTYYSFSIEPEKLLKLGFVLHRNNANKNSMPAYQRIIKKQRLTQVQEFVNTGGFFPNSIVINIDTKSKGLRFDISSMQEKNSVSKLGILHLPKKYKSIYIIDGQHRLYGYSGSEYRSTNSIPVVAFLDLKKQEQVKLFMEINENQKAVSKNLRNTLNSDLLWSSSSYIDQRRALSLKISQSLGEDRNSPLYNRVIIGENSKTPLCCITIDTIKTAIDKSDFLSTFNKKNEIIVHGTFDKGTNDATYDILYPFLLQCLEYIAENSREEWLKGESDNGALTINVGIYGLILVINDIVNHLLAIQRIAPIYDPIENIISQVIPYLNPIIEYSNSLSIKDKIELRTSYGGNGKTKYWRKLQLAIATQINDFEPHGFLDYWENNQKKFNEESFKMIRDIEKLLKKDFEEKLSSLHGENWFMNGVPKNVYDSAIKLAADKNYANKDSNTDAWDCLHLINYRDIALHGSNWRDLFEKSYTKPGEEKLGGGKKAKTEWMQKLNGIRNQNFHEYSVTVEEHDFLLELTDWLLPN
;
A
#
# COMPACT_ATOMS: atom_id res chain seq x y z
N MET A 1 7.93 31.95 -6.75
CA MET A 1 7.42 31.07 -5.66
C MET A 1 8.32 29.85 -5.45
N PHE A 2 8.74 29.14 -6.50
CA PHE A 2 9.61 27.96 -6.38
C PHE A 2 10.98 28.27 -5.76
N GLU A 3 11.68 29.32 -6.20
CA GLU A 3 12.95 29.78 -5.59
C GLU A 3 12.84 29.98 -4.07
N ASN A 4 11.77 30.61 -3.59
CA ASN A 4 11.54 30.81 -2.15
C ASN A 4 11.39 29.49 -1.41
N LEU A 5 10.70 28.51 -2.00
CA LEU A 5 10.57 27.16 -1.42
C LEU A 5 11.93 26.48 -1.30
N VAL A 6 12.75 26.57 -2.35
CA VAL A 6 14.11 26.03 -2.36
C VAL A 6 14.94 26.74 -1.29
N TRP A 7 14.97 28.08 -1.28
CA TRP A 7 15.70 28.87 -0.28
C TRP A 7 15.28 28.51 1.15
N LEU A 8 13.97 28.43 1.44
CA LEU A 8 13.47 28.02 2.75
C LEU A 8 13.90 26.61 3.14
N THR A 9 13.96 25.69 2.17
CA THR A 9 14.44 24.33 2.39
C THR A 9 15.90 24.33 2.85
N PHE A 10 16.80 25.06 2.15
CA PHE A 10 18.20 25.19 2.55
C PHE A 10 18.38 25.98 3.87
N CYS A 11 17.51 26.94 4.16
CA CYS A 11 17.50 27.63 5.46
C CYS A 11 17.15 26.66 6.60
N ASN A 12 16.11 25.85 6.43
CA ASN A 12 15.69 24.85 7.43
C ASN A 12 16.70 23.69 7.60
N LEU A 13 17.51 23.43 6.58
CA LEU A 13 18.68 22.54 6.67
C LEU A 13 19.77 23.12 7.59
N GLY A 14 19.72 24.40 7.96
CA GLY A 14 20.60 25.00 8.96
C GLY A 14 21.99 25.39 8.45
N PHE A 15 22.12 25.74 7.17
CA PHE A 15 23.35 26.35 6.66
C PHE A 15 23.62 27.69 7.35
N GLN A 16 24.88 27.96 7.71
CA GLN A 16 25.26 29.12 8.52
C GLN A 16 25.30 30.43 7.72
N LYS A 17 25.63 30.34 6.42
CA LYS A 17 25.72 31.49 5.51
C LYS A 17 24.81 31.25 4.31
N MET A 18 23.91 32.19 4.03
CA MET A 18 23.06 32.18 2.85
C MET A 18 22.96 33.57 2.22
N ASN A 19 22.67 33.64 0.92
CA ASN A 19 22.40 34.90 0.24
C ASN A 19 21.09 35.54 0.75
N LYS A 20 21.13 36.84 1.03
CA LYS A 20 19.98 37.64 1.50
C LYS A 20 19.04 38.07 0.38
N THR A 21 19.60 38.27 -0.82
CA THR A 21 18.91 38.71 -2.03
C THR A 21 18.64 37.51 -2.93
N ASN A 22 17.66 37.63 -3.83
CA ASN A 22 17.27 36.57 -4.77
C ASN A 22 18.37 36.19 -5.79
N ILE A 23 19.52 36.87 -5.75
CA ILE A 23 20.66 36.64 -6.63
C ILE A 23 21.92 36.71 -5.78
N PHE A 24 22.75 35.69 -5.90
CA PHE A 24 24.14 35.65 -5.47
C PHE A 24 25.03 35.73 -6.71
N LYS A 25 25.96 36.69 -6.74
CA LYS A 25 26.91 36.84 -7.83
C LYS A 25 28.31 36.48 -7.37
N ILE A 26 29.05 35.80 -8.24
CA ILE A 26 30.42 35.42 -7.98
C ILE A 26 31.29 35.51 -9.23
N PRO A 27 32.51 36.08 -9.15
CA PRO A 27 33.43 36.11 -10.27
C PRO A 27 33.71 34.71 -10.83
N CYS A 28 33.52 34.56 -12.14
CA CYS A 28 33.57 33.28 -12.84
C CYS A 28 34.74 33.17 -13.85
N SER A 29 35.54 34.22 -13.98
CA SER A 29 36.79 34.20 -14.76
C SER A 29 37.92 34.94 -14.03
N THR A 30 39.07 35.11 -14.71
CA THR A 30 40.17 35.95 -14.23
C THR A 30 39.82 37.44 -14.28
N ASP A 31 38.83 37.81 -15.10
CA ASP A 31 38.24 39.15 -15.11
C ASP A 31 37.20 39.24 -13.99
N PRO A 32 37.40 40.09 -12.97
CA PRO A 32 36.48 40.22 -11.84
C PRO A 32 35.11 40.79 -12.22
N TYR A 33 34.97 41.38 -13.43
CA TYR A 33 33.68 41.90 -13.92
C TYR A 33 32.82 40.84 -14.61
N GLN A 34 33.37 39.65 -14.90
CA GLN A 34 32.59 38.51 -15.37
C GLN A 34 32.10 37.70 -14.17
N GLU A 35 30.81 37.82 -13.89
CA GLU A 35 30.14 37.16 -12.77
C GLU A 35 29.19 36.08 -13.27
N GLN A 36 29.14 34.97 -12.55
CA GLN A 36 28.05 33.99 -12.64
C GLN A 36 27.07 34.26 -11.50
N ASP A 37 25.79 34.26 -11.83
CA ASP A 37 24.71 34.37 -10.89
C ASP A 37 24.20 32.99 -10.44
N PHE A 38 23.71 32.92 -9.22
CA PHE A 38 22.99 31.80 -8.62
C PHE A 38 21.81 32.34 -7.83
N ASP A 39 20.71 31.60 -7.79
CA ASP A 39 19.48 32.08 -7.15
C ASP A 39 19.56 31.81 -5.63
N ILE A 40 20.21 30.70 -5.25
CA ILE A 40 20.54 30.38 -3.85
C ILE A 40 22.02 30.04 -3.72
N PHE A 41 22.64 30.60 -2.69
CA PHE A 41 23.94 30.21 -2.14
C PHE A 41 23.74 29.80 -0.68
N ALA A 42 24.24 28.62 -0.31
CA ALA A 42 24.19 28.12 1.05
C ALA A 42 25.54 27.51 1.45
N ALA A 43 26.11 27.90 2.59
CA ALA A 43 27.42 27.44 3.04
C ALA A 43 27.50 27.25 4.56
N ASP A 44 28.38 26.37 4.98
CA ASP A 44 28.85 26.19 6.34
C ASP A 44 30.39 26.22 6.39
N GLU A 45 30.98 25.72 7.48
CA GLU A 45 32.44 25.71 7.65
C GLU A 45 33.16 24.73 6.71
N GLU A 46 32.48 23.71 6.16
CA GLU A 46 33.12 22.64 5.38
C GLU A 46 32.63 22.62 3.92
N THR A 47 31.44 23.14 3.65
CA THR A 47 30.71 22.95 2.39
C THR A 47 30.05 24.22 1.88
N ALA A 48 29.91 24.32 0.56
CA ALA A 48 29.14 25.38 -0.10
C ALA A 48 28.34 24.84 -1.29
N LEU A 49 27.11 25.32 -1.45
CA LEU A 49 26.16 24.90 -2.46
C LEU A 49 25.72 26.13 -3.27
N CYS A 50 25.81 26.01 -4.59
CA CYS A 50 25.37 27.01 -5.55
C CYS A 50 24.19 26.44 -6.35
N ILE A 51 23.02 27.06 -6.24
CA ILE A 51 21.77 26.51 -6.79
C ILE A 51 21.18 27.48 -7.83
N LYS A 52 20.81 26.93 -8.98
CA LYS A 52 19.98 27.58 -10.00
C LYS A 52 18.60 26.95 -10.04
N CYS A 53 17.56 27.77 -10.15
CA CYS A 53 16.15 27.38 -10.09
C CYS A 53 15.43 27.73 -11.40
N TYR A 54 14.64 26.79 -11.90
CA TYR A 54 13.76 27.00 -13.05
C TYR A 54 12.37 26.46 -12.74
N SER A 55 11.33 27.20 -13.08
CA SER A 55 9.94 26.74 -12.93
C SER A 55 9.08 27.21 -14.07
N THR A 56 8.04 26.45 -14.40
CA THR A 56 7.02 26.82 -15.38
C THR A 56 5.63 26.48 -14.85
N GLU A 57 4.58 27.08 -15.42
CA GLU A 57 3.19 26.75 -15.09
C GLU A 57 2.72 25.50 -15.86
N ASP A 58 3.33 25.23 -17.02
CA ASP A 58 3.04 24.06 -17.87
C ASP A 58 3.50 22.77 -17.16
N ILE A 59 2.56 21.93 -16.73
CA ILE A 59 2.88 20.65 -16.08
C ILE A 59 3.61 19.75 -17.08
N ASN A 60 4.78 19.22 -16.65
CA ASN A 60 5.59 18.26 -17.40
C ASN A 60 6.15 18.79 -18.74
N LYS A 61 6.50 20.08 -18.79
CA LYS A 61 7.10 20.72 -19.97
C LYS A 61 8.46 20.12 -20.32
N GLN A 62 8.68 19.80 -21.59
CA GLN A 62 10.00 19.34 -22.04
C GLN A 62 11.06 20.45 -21.87
N SER A 63 12.20 20.11 -21.27
CA SER A 63 13.28 21.07 -21.00
C SER A 63 14.15 21.38 -22.24
N ASN A 64 14.84 22.53 -22.16
CA ASN A 64 15.88 22.94 -23.10
C ASN A 64 16.91 23.85 -22.38
N PHE A 65 17.71 23.26 -21.50
CA PHE A 65 18.66 23.98 -20.63
C PHE A 65 20.14 23.77 -20.99
N ILE A 66 20.41 23.19 -22.15
CA ILE A 66 21.75 22.76 -22.54
C ILE A 66 22.77 23.91 -22.52
N ASN A 67 22.37 25.13 -22.87
CA ASN A 67 23.25 26.29 -22.91
C ASN A 67 23.61 26.77 -21.49
N GLU A 68 22.62 26.85 -20.61
CA GLU A 68 22.73 27.24 -19.21
C GLU A 68 23.61 26.25 -18.44
N ILE A 69 23.37 24.95 -18.62
CA ILE A 69 24.17 23.89 -17.98
C ILE A 69 25.63 23.96 -18.45
N ASN A 70 25.86 24.13 -19.76
CA ASN A 70 27.21 24.26 -20.31
C ASN A 70 27.95 25.50 -19.80
N ALA A 71 27.25 26.63 -19.62
CA ALA A 71 27.84 27.86 -19.11
C ALA A 71 28.39 27.67 -17.67
N ILE A 72 27.56 27.12 -16.78
CA ILE A 72 27.97 26.80 -15.40
C ILE A 72 29.12 25.79 -15.40
N GLY A 73 29.01 24.74 -16.22
CA GLY A 73 30.01 23.69 -16.33
C GLY A 73 31.41 24.21 -16.68
N LYS A 74 31.50 25.12 -17.66
CA LYS A 74 32.77 25.73 -18.10
C LYS A 74 33.41 26.63 -17.04
N GLN A 75 32.59 27.29 -16.21
CA GLN A 75 33.04 28.27 -15.23
C GLN A 75 33.28 27.68 -13.82
N LYS A 76 32.80 26.45 -13.57
CA LYS A 76 32.83 25.75 -12.28
C LYS A 76 34.16 25.86 -11.53
N ARG A 77 35.30 25.63 -12.20
CA ARG A 77 36.63 25.68 -11.56
C ARG A 77 36.99 27.06 -11.00
N ASN A 78 36.68 28.11 -11.75
CA ASN A 78 36.96 29.48 -11.34
C ASN A 78 36.06 29.90 -10.18
N ILE A 79 34.77 29.56 -10.25
CA ILE A 79 33.80 29.80 -9.18
C ILE A 79 34.27 29.15 -7.87
N ILE A 80 34.66 27.87 -7.91
CA ILE A 80 35.18 27.15 -6.73
C ILE A 80 36.43 27.84 -6.16
N THR A 81 37.33 28.29 -7.03
CA THR A 81 38.56 28.98 -6.62
C THR A 81 38.25 30.30 -5.92
N ASN A 82 37.32 31.09 -6.47
CA ASN A 82 36.92 32.36 -5.88
C ASN A 82 36.09 32.20 -4.59
N LEU A 83 35.28 31.13 -4.47
CA LEU A 83 34.63 30.78 -3.21
C LEU A 83 35.65 30.51 -2.11
N ASN A 84 36.64 29.65 -2.38
CA ASN A 84 37.64 29.27 -1.38
C ASN A 84 38.48 30.47 -0.89
N LYS A 85 38.71 31.50 -1.72
CA LYS A 85 39.39 32.75 -1.27
C LYS A 85 38.63 33.45 -0.14
N ASN A 86 37.30 33.34 -0.13
CA ASN A 86 36.44 33.97 0.88
C ASN A 86 36.23 33.09 2.14
N PHE A 87 36.80 31.88 2.17
CA PHE A 87 36.72 30.94 3.29
C PHE A 87 38.14 30.43 3.64
N PRO A 88 39.00 31.27 4.23
CA PRO A 88 40.42 30.94 4.43
C PRO A 88 40.68 29.89 5.52
N SER A 89 39.74 29.69 6.43
CA SER A 89 39.86 28.75 7.56
C SER A 89 39.71 27.27 7.16
N SER A 90 39.18 26.98 5.98
CA SER A 90 38.90 25.61 5.53
C SER A 90 38.71 25.56 4.01
N LYS A 91 39.22 24.50 3.38
CA LYS A 91 38.95 24.25 1.96
C LYS A 91 37.53 23.73 1.81
N LEU A 92 36.65 24.54 1.22
CA LEU A 92 35.25 24.18 1.00
C LEU A 92 35.09 23.08 -0.05
N LYS A 93 34.22 22.11 0.26
CA LYS A 93 33.62 21.22 -0.73
C LYS A 93 32.44 21.91 -1.38
N VAL A 94 32.52 22.13 -2.69
CA VAL A 94 31.52 22.89 -3.44
C VAL A 94 30.71 21.94 -4.33
N LYS A 95 29.37 22.07 -4.31
CA LYS A 95 28.47 21.38 -5.25
C LYS A 95 27.53 22.40 -5.93
N PHE A 96 27.14 22.08 -7.16
CA PHE A 96 26.22 22.87 -7.96
C PHE A 96 24.92 22.07 -8.13
N ILE A 97 23.79 22.74 -7.95
CA ILE A 97 22.46 22.12 -8.01
C ILE A 97 21.62 22.86 -9.05
N PHE A 98 20.97 22.11 -9.92
CA PHE A 98 20.02 22.58 -10.92
C PHE A 98 18.62 22.14 -10.49
N ALA A 99 17.85 23.05 -9.91
CA ALA A 99 16.54 22.77 -9.36
C ALA A 99 15.43 23.13 -10.35
N THR A 100 14.49 22.22 -10.63
CA THR A 100 13.41 22.44 -11.60
C THR A 100 12.03 22.09 -11.05
N LYS A 101 11.01 22.87 -11.41
CA LYS A 101 9.60 22.55 -11.17
C LYS A 101 8.80 22.53 -12.48
N ASN A 102 7.97 21.51 -12.64
CA ASN A 102 7.11 21.24 -13.79
C ASN A 102 7.87 20.97 -15.11
N TYR A 103 9.15 20.60 -15.05
CA TYR A 103 9.94 20.25 -16.23
C TYR A 103 10.23 18.75 -16.31
N ASN A 104 10.10 18.17 -17.51
CA ASN A 104 10.65 16.88 -17.87
C ASN A 104 12.00 17.08 -18.56
N LEU A 105 13.08 16.58 -17.96
CA LEU A 105 14.41 16.78 -18.53
C LEU A 105 14.61 15.98 -19.82
N SER A 106 15.10 16.66 -20.86
CA SER A 106 15.54 16.05 -22.11
C SER A 106 16.74 15.12 -21.90
N PRO A 107 16.93 14.10 -22.77
CA PRO A 107 18.13 13.25 -22.73
C PRO A 107 19.44 14.04 -22.80
N GLU A 108 19.46 15.14 -23.56
CA GLU A 108 20.62 16.03 -23.72
C GLU A 108 20.95 16.76 -22.42
N ASP A 109 19.94 17.33 -21.75
CA ASP A 109 20.11 18.05 -20.49
C ASP A 109 20.59 17.09 -19.39
N LYS A 110 20.00 15.89 -19.29
CA LYS A 110 20.43 14.83 -18.35
C LYS A 110 21.90 14.46 -18.57
N LYS A 111 22.31 14.32 -19.83
CA LYS A 111 23.70 13.99 -20.18
C LYS A 111 24.67 15.12 -19.79
N ALA A 112 24.28 16.38 -20.02
CA ALA A 112 25.11 17.53 -19.69
C ALA A 112 25.29 17.72 -18.17
N LEU A 113 24.21 17.60 -17.39
CA LEU A 113 24.25 17.66 -15.92
C LEU A 113 25.21 16.62 -15.33
N ASN A 114 25.11 15.37 -15.81
CA ASN A 114 26.02 14.28 -15.43
C ASN A 114 27.47 14.58 -15.82
N THR A 115 27.71 15.12 -17.01
CA THR A 115 29.06 15.43 -17.50
C THR A 115 29.78 16.46 -16.64
N PHE A 116 29.07 17.49 -16.18
CA PHE A 116 29.65 18.56 -15.35
C PHE A 116 29.56 18.30 -13.85
N ASP A 117 29.03 17.15 -13.42
CA ASP A 117 28.77 16.84 -12.02
C ASP A 117 27.93 17.96 -11.35
N ILE A 118 26.81 18.30 -11.99
CA ILE A 118 25.79 19.22 -11.49
C ILE A 118 24.58 18.37 -11.11
N GLU A 119 24.15 18.48 -9.86
CA GLU A 119 23.06 17.66 -9.32
C GLU A 119 21.71 18.20 -9.79
N HIS A 120 20.80 17.33 -10.25
CA HIS A 120 19.44 17.74 -10.63
C HIS A 120 18.47 17.54 -9.47
N PHE A 121 17.79 18.61 -9.07
CA PHE A 121 16.76 18.58 -8.03
C PHE A 121 15.41 18.89 -8.67
N ASP A 122 14.58 17.88 -8.95
CA ASP A 122 13.19 18.13 -9.30
C ASP A 122 12.36 18.57 -8.08
N GLU A 123 11.08 18.91 -8.31
CA GLU A 123 10.15 19.30 -7.24
C GLU A 123 10.04 18.26 -6.12
N GLU A 124 10.18 16.98 -6.43
CA GLU A 124 10.08 15.90 -5.43
C GLU A 124 11.33 15.80 -4.57
N ILE A 125 12.51 16.03 -5.14
CA ILE A 125 13.74 16.13 -4.35
C ILE A 125 13.67 17.33 -3.41
N VAL A 126 13.22 18.48 -3.91
CA VAL A 126 13.06 19.69 -3.10
C VAL A 126 12.04 19.47 -1.99
N GLU A 127 10.87 18.93 -2.31
CA GLU A 127 9.82 18.62 -1.33
C GLU A 127 10.29 17.60 -0.29
N TYR A 128 11.03 16.57 -0.71
CA TYR A 128 11.61 15.61 0.22
C TYR A 128 12.56 16.24 1.22
N TYR A 129 13.53 17.05 0.77
CA TYR A 129 14.44 17.72 1.71
C TYR A 129 13.70 18.78 2.53
N SER A 130 12.64 19.39 2.00
CA SER A 130 11.75 20.29 2.73
C SER A 130 11.06 19.56 3.88
N GLU A 131 10.39 18.43 3.61
CA GLU A 131 9.73 17.60 4.62
C GLU A 131 10.74 16.99 5.59
N LEU A 132 11.88 16.51 5.10
CA LEU A 132 12.96 15.98 5.92
C LEU A 132 13.46 17.05 6.90
N SER A 133 13.62 18.30 6.44
CA SER A 133 14.03 19.41 7.31
C SER A 133 12.94 19.78 8.33
N LYS A 134 11.65 19.67 7.99
CA LYS A 134 10.55 19.85 8.96
C LYS A 134 10.59 18.80 10.07
N HIS A 135 11.03 17.58 9.74
CA HIS A 135 11.09 16.46 10.69
C HIS A 135 12.38 16.42 11.50
N LEU A 136 13.55 16.51 10.83
CA LEU A 136 14.88 16.38 11.44
C LEU A 136 15.49 17.72 11.88
N GLY A 137 14.91 18.84 11.47
CA GLY A 137 15.53 20.15 11.62
C GLY A 137 16.90 20.19 10.92
N PRO A 138 17.90 20.89 11.49
CA PRO A 138 19.24 21.03 10.90
C PRO A 138 19.98 19.70 10.68
N ALA A 139 19.59 18.60 11.33
CA ALA A 139 20.20 17.29 11.12
C ALA A 139 19.99 16.76 9.69
N SER A 140 18.92 17.18 9.02
CA SER A 140 18.63 16.84 7.62
C SER A 140 19.79 17.22 6.69
N ARG A 141 20.61 18.21 7.06
CA ARG A 141 21.81 18.61 6.30
C ARG A 141 22.78 17.45 6.15
N TYR A 142 22.96 16.61 7.18
CA TYR A 142 23.86 15.45 7.07
C TYR A 142 23.40 14.47 5.99
N GLN A 143 22.09 14.29 5.81
CA GLN A 143 21.54 13.44 4.75
C GLN A 143 21.70 14.07 3.36
N LEU A 144 21.49 15.39 3.25
CA LEU A 144 21.75 16.12 2.02
C LEU A 144 23.23 16.02 1.62
N LEU A 145 24.15 16.40 2.51
CA LEU A 145 25.59 16.38 2.25
C LEU A 145 26.10 14.96 2.00
N GLY A 146 25.56 13.97 2.72
CA GLY A 146 25.83 12.55 2.49
C GLY A 146 25.49 12.11 1.06
N SER A 147 24.39 12.62 0.50
CA SER A 147 23.97 12.36 -0.89
C SER A 147 24.87 13.11 -1.89
N LEU A 148 25.05 14.41 -1.71
CA LEU A 148 25.78 15.28 -2.66
C LEU A 148 27.28 14.96 -2.77
N PHE A 149 27.87 14.50 -1.66
CA PHE A 149 29.31 14.21 -1.55
C PHE A 149 29.60 12.74 -1.31
N GLU A 150 28.69 11.86 -1.73
CA GLU A 150 28.83 10.40 -1.57
C GLU A 150 30.23 9.90 -1.93
N ASN A 151 30.80 9.04 -1.08
CA ASN A 151 32.14 8.46 -1.21
C ASN A 151 33.33 9.46 -1.17
N GLN A 152 33.08 10.77 -1.04
CA GLN A 152 34.16 11.74 -0.88
C GLN A 152 34.69 11.75 0.55
N LYS A 153 35.99 12.02 0.69
CA LYS A 153 36.66 12.09 1.99
C LYS A 153 36.13 13.27 2.82
N ILE A 154 35.84 13.08 4.10
CA ILE A 154 35.55 14.16 5.06
C ILE A 154 36.89 14.60 5.68
N ASP A 155 37.26 15.85 5.48
CA ASP A 155 38.50 16.40 6.02
C ASP A 155 38.31 16.78 7.50
N GLY A 156 39.37 16.66 8.32
CA GLY A 156 39.32 17.03 9.74
C GLY A 156 38.65 16.04 10.70
N ILE A 157 37.98 14.98 10.22
CA ILE A 157 37.37 13.98 11.12
C ILE A 157 38.42 13.04 11.73
N ASN A 158 38.42 12.93 13.06
CA ASN A 158 39.11 11.85 13.75
C ASN A 158 38.28 10.56 13.62
N ASN A 159 38.91 9.49 13.11
CA ASN A 159 38.27 8.21 12.84
C ASN A 159 38.75 7.06 13.72
N GLU A 160 39.67 7.33 14.66
CA GLU A 160 40.19 6.32 15.58
C GLU A 160 39.25 6.22 16.77
N ILE A 161 38.75 5.01 17.04
CA ILE A 161 37.78 4.75 18.10
C ILE A 161 38.17 3.49 18.88
N PRO A 162 38.25 3.55 20.22
CA PRO A 162 38.38 2.35 21.04
C PRO A 162 37.17 1.41 20.84
N ALA A 163 37.43 0.18 20.46
CA ALA A 163 36.39 -0.80 20.13
C ALA A 163 36.73 -2.21 20.60
N ILE A 164 35.67 -3.01 20.78
CA ILE A 164 35.73 -4.44 21.04
C ILE A 164 35.27 -5.16 19.78
N MET A 165 36.16 -5.94 19.17
CA MET A 165 35.84 -6.83 18.06
C MET A 165 35.36 -8.18 18.59
N GLY A 166 34.22 -8.66 18.11
CA GLY A 166 33.66 -9.97 18.45
C GLY A 166 33.08 -10.69 17.23
N THR A 167 32.53 -11.88 17.47
CA THR A 167 31.81 -12.66 16.45
C THR A 167 30.42 -13.05 16.99
N MET A 168 29.38 -12.87 16.18
CA MET A 168 28.00 -13.18 16.53
C MET A 168 27.22 -13.56 15.28
N GLY A 169 26.49 -14.69 15.32
CA GLY A 169 25.64 -15.12 14.21
C GLY A 169 26.38 -15.37 12.89
N GLY A 170 27.67 -15.73 12.94
CA GLY A 170 28.51 -15.89 11.75
C GLY A 170 29.13 -14.59 11.21
N HIS A 171 28.87 -13.44 11.85
CA HIS A 171 29.42 -12.15 11.45
C HIS A 171 30.44 -11.62 12.44
N THR A 172 31.49 -10.96 11.94
CA THR A 172 32.36 -10.10 12.74
C THR A 172 31.64 -8.79 13.03
N TYR A 173 31.64 -8.36 14.28
CA TYR A 173 31.07 -7.08 14.68
C TYR A 173 32.05 -6.31 15.58
N TYR A 174 31.84 -4.99 15.66
CA TYR A 174 32.56 -4.11 16.56
C TYR A 174 31.58 -3.42 17.50
N SER A 175 31.89 -3.39 18.79
CA SER A 175 31.16 -2.57 19.77
C SER A 175 32.04 -1.43 20.25
N PHE A 176 31.51 -0.22 20.23
CA PHE A 176 32.23 0.99 20.63
C PHE A 176 31.28 2.10 21.07
N SER A 177 31.83 3.15 21.68
CA SER A 177 31.11 4.40 21.96
C SER A 177 31.65 5.52 21.08
N ILE A 178 30.76 6.36 20.54
CA ILE A 178 31.11 7.47 19.65
C ILE A 178 30.27 8.71 19.97
N GLU A 179 30.79 9.89 19.69
CA GLU A 179 30.02 11.13 19.75
C GLU A 179 28.94 11.15 18.64
N PRO A 180 27.68 11.49 18.96
CA PRO A 180 26.58 11.53 18.00
C PRO A 180 26.89 12.33 16.73
N GLU A 181 27.56 13.48 16.85
CA GLU A 181 27.91 14.34 15.72
C GLU A 181 28.86 13.65 14.72
N LYS A 182 29.85 12.88 15.19
CA LYS A 182 30.73 12.12 14.30
C LYS A 182 29.95 11.04 13.55
N LEU A 183 29.06 10.34 14.25
CA LEU A 183 28.23 9.30 13.62
C LEU A 183 27.23 9.90 12.63
N LEU A 184 26.65 11.07 12.91
CA LEU A 184 25.77 11.79 11.97
C LEU A 184 26.48 12.22 10.68
N LYS A 185 27.76 12.64 10.76
CA LYS A 185 28.56 13.02 9.58
C LYS A 185 28.89 11.82 8.67
N LEU A 186 29.18 10.67 9.26
CA LEU A 186 29.52 9.43 8.54
C LEU A 186 28.28 8.64 8.10
N GLY A 187 27.23 8.75 8.91
CA GLY A 187 26.02 7.96 8.89
C GLY A 187 25.02 8.42 7.85
N PHE A 188 24.32 7.47 7.26
CA PHE A 188 23.14 7.74 6.46
C PHE A 188 21.99 6.81 6.83
N VAL A 189 20.78 7.33 6.61
CA VAL A 189 19.55 6.57 6.64
C VAL A 189 19.04 6.45 5.22
N LEU A 190 18.61 5.25 4.85
CA LEU A 190 17.93 5.04 3.58
C LEU A 190 16.47 5.50 3.70
N HIS A 191 16.19 6.70 3.20
CA HIS A 191 14.83 7.20 2.99
C HIS A 191 14.38 6.96 1.56
N ARG A 192 13.13 6.48 1.38
CA ARG A 192 12.52 6.36 0.06
C ARG A 192 12.19 7.75 -0.46
N ASN A 193 12.80 8.12 -1.58
CA ASN A 193 12.36 9.23 -2.39
C ASN A 193 12.61 8.93 -3.88
N ASN A 194 11.78 9.50 -4.74
CA ASN A 194 11.84 9.42 -6.20
C ASN A 194 13.18 9.94 -6.78
N ALA A 195 13.95 10.67 -5.98
CA ALA A 195 15.34 11.07 -6.21
C ALA A 195 16.30 9.92 -6.53
N ASN A 196 16.07 8.74 -5.95
CA ASN A 196 17.01 7.62 -5.95
C ASN A 196 16.50 6.43 -6.78
N LYS A 197 15.79 6.69 -7.89
CA LYS A 197 15.18 5.67 -8.76
C LYS A 197 16.14 4.55 -9.21
N ASN A 198 17.43 4.85 -9.38
CA ASN A 198 18.46 3.87 -9.82
C ASN A 198 19.44 3.43 -8.73
N SER A 199 19.34 3.97 -7.51
CA SER A 199 20.32 3.76 -6.44
C SER A 199 19.62 3.49 -5.11
N MET A 200 19.36 2.21 -4.84
CA MET A 200 18.81 1.66 -3.60
C MET A 200 17.30 1.88 -3.39
N PRO A 201 16.50 0.81 -3.30
CA PRO A 201 15.21 0.88 -2.64
C PRO A 201 15.47 1.13 -1.15
N ALA A 202 14.81 2.13 -0.58
CA ALA A 202 15.20 2.66 0.72
C ALA A 202 14.19 2.25 1.80
N TYR A 203 14.73 1.70 2.89
CA TYR A 203 14.04 0.68 3.68
C TYR A 203 13.76 1.07 5.14
N GLN A 204 13.77 2.37 5.50
CA GLN A 204 13.58 2.80 6.89
C GLN A 204 12.36 3.68 7.14
N ARG A 205 11.92 3.68 8.41
CA ARG A 205 10.80 4.49 8.91
C ARG A 205 11.03 5.97 8.63
N ILE A 206 9.98 6.67 8.24
CA ILE A 206 9.98 8.13 8.23
C ILE A 206 10.21 8.60 9.68
N ILE A 207 11.19 9.49 9.86
CA ILE A 207 11.52 10.00 11.17
C ILE A 207 10.42 11.00 11.58
N LYS A 208 9.66 10.67 12.64
CA LYS A 208 8.56 11.52 13.11
C LYS A 208 9.09 12.64 13.99
N LYS A 209 8.77 13.89 13.62
CA LYS A 209 9.12 15.11 14.37
C LYS A 209 8.80 15.00 15.87
N GLN A 210 7.58 14.63 16.22
CA GLN A 210 7.13 14.51 17.63
C GLN A 210 8.04 13.60 18.45
N ARG A 211 8.44 12.45 17.89
CA ARG A 211 9.32 11.50 18.59
C ARG A 211 10.73 12.05 18.74
N LEU A 212 11.25 12.78 17.76
CA LEU A 212 12.54 13.45 17.88
C LEU A 212 12.53 14.54 18.95
N THR A 213 11.49 15.38 18.97
CA THR A 213 11.35 16.42 20.00
C THR A 213 11.29 15.81 21.39
N GLN A 214 10.53 14.72 21.58
CA GLN A 214 10.48 13.99 22.85
C GLN A 214 11.85 13.40 23.24
N VAL A 215 12.57 12.80 22.30
CA VAL A 215 13.92 12.27 22.54
C VAL A 215 14.90 13.39 22.91
N GLN A 216 14.85 14.51 22.20
CA GLN A 216 15.70 15.66 22.45
C GLN A 216 15.42 16.28 23.83
N GLU A 217 14.16 16.47 24.19
CA GLU A 217 13.74 16.96 25.50
C GLU A 217 14.16 16.00 26.62
N PHE A 218 13.99 14.69 26.41
CA PHE A 218 14.43 13.66 27.34
C PHE A 218 15.94 13.70 27.57
N VAL A 219 16.75 13.83 26.52
CA VAL A 219 18.21 13.94 26.65
C VAL A 219 18.62 15.25 27.32
N ASN A 220 17.98 16.37 26.94
CA ASN A 220 18.28 17.69 27.50
C ASN A 220 17.91 17.81 28.99
N THR A 221 16.97 16.99 29.48
CA THR A 221 16.57 16.93 30.90
C THR A 221 17.40 15.92 31.71
N GLY A 222 18.47 15.38 31.14
CA GLY A 222 19.38 14.44 31.80
C GLY A 222 19.06 12.95 31.58
N GLY A 223 18.06 12.63 30.76
CA GLY A 223 17.77 11.26 30.33
C GLY A 223 18.83 10.69 29.38
N PHE A 224 18.94 9.36 29.34
CA PHE A 224 19.92 8.66 28.50
C PHE A 224 19.37 7.36 27.93
N PHE A 225 19.95 6.89 26.81
CA PHE A 225 19.59 5.63 26.16
C PHE A 225 20.73 4.61 26.32
N PRO A 226 20.55 3.53 27.08
CA PRO A 226 21.61 2.53 27.28
C PRO A 226 21.74 1.56 26.08
N ASN A 227 20.72 1.47 25.23
CA ASN A 227 20.69 0.53 24.12
C ASN A 227 21.54 1.01 22.93
N SER A 228 22.30 0.09 22.34
CA SER A 228 23.17 0.40 21.21
C SER A 228 22.42 0.81 19.94
N ILE A 229 23.04 1.71 19.18
CA ILE A 229 22.69 1.91 17.76
C ILE A 229 23.30 0.77 16.96
N VAL A 230 22.53 0.20 16.04
CA VAL A 230 23.02 -0.84 15.14
C VAL A 230 23.37 -0.21 13.80
N ILE A 231 24.59 -0.44 13.32
CA ILE A 231 25.07 0.11 12.05
C ILE A 231 25.70 -0.99 11.18
N ASN A 232 25.77 -0.74 9.88
CA ASN A 232 26.59 -1.50 8.94
C ASN A 232 27.60 -0.59 8.27
N ILE A 233 28.83 -1.06 8.13
CA ILE A 233 29.91 -0.34 7.45
C ILE A 233 30.24 -1.08 6.16
N ASP A 234 30.11 -0.40 5.02
CA ASP A 234 30.50 -0.94 3.73
C ASP A 234 32.00 -0.65 3.47
N THR A 235 32.80 -1.69 3.54
CA THR A 235 34.25 -1.66 3.28
C THR A 235 34.60 -2.12 1.88
N LYS A 236 33.60 -2.51 1.07
CA LYS A 236 33.78 -3.21 -0.22
C LYS A 236 34.66 -4.45 -0.08
N SER A 237 34.45 -5.20 1.01
CA SER A 237 35.19 -6.42 1.36
C SER A 237 36.70 -6.21 1.59
N LYS A 238 37.16 -4.98 1.81
CA LYS A 238 38.56 -4.69 2.16
C LYS A 238 38.84 -4.82 3.66
N GLY A 239 37.79 -4.92 4.47
CA GLY A 239 37.87 -4.86 5.92
C GLY A 239 38.16 -3.46 6.45
N LEU A 240 38.24 -3.35 7.77
CA LEU A 240 38.69 -2.15 8.48
C LEU A 240 40.04 -2.42 9.14
N ARG A 241 40.84 -1.36 9.28
CA ARG A 241 42.03 -1.42 10.12
C ARG A 241 41.60 -1.45 11.59
N PHE A 242 42.09 -2.45 12.31
CA PHE A 242 41.87 -2.63 13.74
C PHE A 242 43.20 -2.91 14.43
N ASP A 243 43.68 -1.94 15.18
CA ASP A 243 44.97 -2.02 15.87
C ASP A 243 44.73 -2.66 17.25
N ILE A 244 45.12 -3.92 17.41
CA ILE A 244 44.88 -4.70 18.63
C ILE A 244 45.65 -4.10 19.82
N SER A 245 44.98 -3.97 20.96
CA SER A 245 45.55 -3.48 22.20
C SER A 245 46.55 -4.46 22.80
N SER A 246 47.63 -3.95 23.39
CA SER A 246 48.58 -4.74 24.18
C SER A 246 47.98 -5.27 25.49
N MET A 247 46.86 -4.69 25.97
CA MET A 247 46.19 -5.09 27.21
C MET A 247 45.12 -6.18 27.01
N GLN A 248 45.27 -7.00 25.97
CA GLN A 248 44.35 -8.08 25.62
C GLN A 248 44.51 -9.30 26.55
N GLU A 249 43.39 -9.84 27.05
CA GLU A 249 43.37 -11.12 27.75
C GLU A 249 43.55 -12.28 26.74
N LYS A 250 44.46 -13.21 27.03
CA LYS A 250 44.94 -14.21 26.07
C LYS A 250 43.88 -15.26 25.68
N ASN A 251 42.88 -15.50 26.52
CA ASN A 251 41.85 -16.52 26.33
C ASN A 251 40.48 -15.94 25.91
N SER A 252 40.37 -14.63 25.75
CA SER A 252 39.11 -13.96 25.44
C SER A 252 38.74 -14.16 23.98
N VAL A 253 37.48 -14.53 23.74
CA VAL A 253 36.88 -14.63 22.40
C VAL A 253 36.84 -13.26 21.71
N SER A 254 36.69 -12.19 22.48
CA SER A 254 36.64 -10.81 22.00
C SER A 254 38.01 -10.14 22.05
N LYS A 255 38.30 -9.25 21.09
CA LYS A 255 39.56 -8.50 20.99
C LYS A 255 39.35 -7.01 21.23
N LEU A 256 40.17 -6.39 22.07
CA LEU A 256 40.20 -4.95 22.32
C LEU A 256 41.20 -4.26 21.39
N GLY A 257 40.88 -3.07 20.90
CA GLY A 257 41.78 -2.32 20.03
C GLY A 257 41.23 -0.97 19.58
N ILE A 258 41.96 -0.32 18.68
CA ILE A 258 41.57 0.92 18.02
C ILE A 258 41.04 0.61 16.62
N LEU A 259 39.75 0.89 16.40
CA LEU A 259 39.08 0.78 15.11
C LEU A 259 39.25 2.07 14.32
N HIS A 260 39.62 1.94 13.05
CA HIS A 260 39.71 3.06 12.11
C HIS A 260 38.46 3.12 11.23
N LEU A 261 37.52 4.00 11.56
CA LEU A 261 36.32 4.19 10.75
C LEU A 261 36.64 4.78 9.37
N PRO A 262 35.81 4.53 8.34
CA PRO A 262 35.96 5.20 7.05
C PRO A 262 35.76 6.72 7.18
N LYS A 263 36.67 7.52 6.61
CA LYS A 263 36.55 9.00 6.57
C LYS A 263 35.76 9.49 5.36
N LYS A 264 34.62 8.89 5.03
CA LYS A 264 33.86 9.23 3.82
C LYS A 264 32.40 9.50 4.12
N TYR A 265 31.80 10.44 3.40
CA TYR A 265 30.35 10.64 3.44
C TYR A 265 29.62 9.38 3.00
N LYS A 266 28.49 9.10 3.65
CA LYS A 266 27.60 7.96 3.35
C LYS A 266 28.32 6.60 3.46
N SER A 267 29.22 6.46 4.43
CA SER A 267 30.02 5.25 4.64
C SER A 267 29.47 4.30 5.72
N ILE A 268 28.56 4.81 6.56
CA ILE A 268 27.96 4.05 7.66
C ILE A 268 26.43 4.04 7.47
N TYR A 269 25.85 2.87 7.26
CA TYR A 269 24.41 2.71 7.22
C TYR A 269 23.86 2.52 8.64
N ILE A 270 22.95 3.38 9.09
CA ILE A 270 22.33 3.29 10.41
C ILE A 270 21.16 2.31 10.31
N ILE A 271 21.25 1.08 10.81
CA ILE A 271 20.17 0.06 10.69
C ILE A 271 19.07 0.30 11.73
N ASP A 272 19.44 0.53 12.99
CA ASP A 272 18.49 0.78 14.09
C ASP A 272 18.98 1.93 14.99
N GLY A 273 18.03 2.60 15.64
CA GLY A 273 18.32 3.70 16.56
C GLY A 273 18.33 5.08 15.90
N GLN A 274 17.80 5.21 14.68
CA GLN A 274 17.74 6.48 13.95
C GLN A 274 17.15 7.62 14.81
N HIS A 275 15.99 7.44 15.45
CA HIS A 275 15.35 8.51 16.25
C HIS A 275 16.21 8.90 17.45
N ARG A 276 16.94 7.95 18.04
CA ARG A 276 17.87 8.24 19.14
C ARG A 276 19.02 9.10 18.64
N LEU A 277 19.66 8.69 17.54
CA LEU A 277 20.79 9.41 16.96
C LEU A 277 20.40 10.84 16.53
N TYR A 278 19.33 10.97 15.75
CA TYR A 278 18.88 12.27 15.26
C TYR A 278 18.33 13.16 16.38
N GLY A 279 17.84 12.60 17.50
CA GLY A 279 17.43 13.39 18.66
C GLY A 279 18.58 14.21 19.28
N TYR A 280 19.83 13.78 19.10
CA TYR A 280 20.99 14.55 19.55
C TYR A 280 21.30 15.75 18.66
N SER A 281 20.87 15.83 17.41
CA SER A 281 21.38 16.83 16.45
C SER A 281 21.17 18.29 16.88
N GLY A 282 20.08 18.56 17.62
CA GLY A 282 19.75 19.87 18.18
C GLY A 282 20.06 19.99 19.69
N SER A 283 20.79 19.04 20.26
CA SER A 283 21.18 19.03 21.67
C SER A 283 22.64 19.49 21.81
N GLU A 284 22.96 20.15 22.92
CA GLU A 284 24.35 20.45 23.30
C GLU A 284 25.16 19.17 23.52
N TYR A 285 24.50 18.06 23.85
CA TYR A 285 25.10 16.77 24.12
C TYR A 285 25.62 16.03 22.86
N ARG A 286 25.39 16.58 21.67
CA ARG A 286 25.77 15.96 20.40
C ARG A 286 27.28 15.75 20.23
N SER A 287 28.08 16.59 20.89
CA SER A 287 29.54 16.60 20.81
C SER A 287 30.21 16.22 22.14
N THR A 288 29.45 16.15 23.24
CA THR A 288 29.97 15.90 24.60
C THR A 288 29.59 14.53 25.15
N ASN A 289 28.46 13.96 24.73
CA ASN A 289 28.10 12.59 25.10
C ASN A 289 28.73 11.58 24.14
N SER A 290 28.91 10.35 24.63
CA SER A 290 29.19 9.19 23.79
C SER A 290 28.02 8.21 23.88
N ILE A 291 27.66 7.61 22.74
CA ILE A 291 26.55 6.66 22.64
C ILE A 291 27.06 5.29 22.20
N PRO A 292 26.50 4.18 22.73
CA PRO A 292 26.93 2.84 22.38
C PRO A 292 26.49 2.46 20.96
N VAL A 293 27.37 1.77 20.24
CA VAL A 293 27.20 1.33 18.85
C VAL A 293 27.61 -0.12 18.71
N VAL A 294 26.86 -0.88 17.91
CA VAL A 294 27.24 -2.21 17.39
C VAL A 294 27.30 -2.10 15.87
N ALA A 295 28.48 -2.35 15.30
CA ALA A 295 28.77 -2.21 13.89
C ALA A 295 29.06 -3.56 13.23
N PHE A 296 28.27 -3.93 12.24
CA PHE A 296 28.55 -5.05 11.33
C PHE A 296 29.35 -4.57 10.12
N LEU A 297 30.09 -5.48 9.49
CA LEU A 297 30.81 -5.21 8.25
C LEU A 297 30.15 -5.91 7.06
N ASP A 298 30.04 -5.16 5.96
CA ASP A 298 29.72 -5.70 4.63
C ASP A 298 28.46 -6.61 4.60
N LEU A 299 27.48 -6.36 5.47
CA LEU A 299 26.21 -7.10 5.41
C LEU A 299 25.59 -6.92 4.02
N LYS A 300 25.10 -8.00 3.42
CA LYS A 300 24.38 -7.91 2.16
C LYS A 300 23.11 -7.08 2.36
N LYS A 301 22.66 -6.38 1.31
CA LYS A 301 21.47 -5.52 1.37
C LYS A 301 20.25 -6.25 1.96
N GLN A 302 20.00 -7.49 1.54
CA GLN A 302 18.91 -8.32 2.05
C GLN A 302 19.04 -8.60 3.55
N GLU A 303 20.26 -8.83 4.05
CA GLU A 303 20.55 -9.06 5.48
C GLU A 303 20.33 -7.78 6.30
N GLN A 304 20.73 -6.62 5.77
CA GLN A 304 20.51 -5.32 6.42
C GLN A 304 19.01 -5.04 6.64
N VAL A 305 18.18 -5.29 5.62
CA VAL A 305 16.73 -5.08 5.70
C VAL A 305 16.06 -6.12 6.60
N LYS A 306 16.50 -7.38 6.51
CA LYS A 306 16.01 -8.45 7.39
C LYS A 306 16.31 -8.11 8.85
N LEU A 307 17.51 -7.65 9.16
CA LEU A 307 17.89 -7.22 10.51
C LEU A 307 17.06 -6.01 10.98
N PHE A 308 16.82 -5.03 10.11
CA PHE A 308 15.88 -3.92 10.41
C PHE A 308 14.47 -4.42 10.74
N MET A 309 13.94 -5.34 9.94
CA MET A 309 12.61 -5.95 10.15
C MET A 309 12.55 -6.72 11.47
N GLU A 310 13.50 -7.60 11.75
CA GLU A 310 13.55 -8.43 12.96
C GLU A 310 13.66 -7.60 14.24
N ILE A 311 14.49 -6.55 14.25
CA ILE A 311 14.61 -5.63 15.39
C ILE A 311 13.27 -4.93 15.65
N ASN A 312 12.58 -4.51 14.59
CA ASN A 312 11.35 -3.74 14.72
C ASN A 312 10.11 -4.61 14.99
N GLU A 313 9.95 -5.77 14.35
CA GLU A 313 8.80 -6.67 14.59
C GLU A 313 8.66 -7.06 16.07
N ASN A 314 9.79 -7.21 16.78
CA ASN A 314 9.83 -7.54 18.21
C ASN A 314 9.63 -6.35 19.17
N GLN A 315 9.70 -5.10 18.69
CA GLN A 315 9.58 -3.88 19.53
C GLN A 315 8.34 -3.03 19.19
N LYS A 316 8.02 -2.88 17.90
CA LYS A 316 6.82 -2.22 17.35
C LYS A 316 6.65 -2.65 15.90
N ALA A 317 5.55 -3.32 15.55
CA ALA A 317 5.33 -3.86 14.20
C ALA A 317 5.50 -2.81 13.08
N VAL A 318 6.11 -3.23 11.97
CA VAL A 318 6.20 -2.47 10.71
C VAL A 318 4.81 -2.44 10.06
N SER A 319 4.41 -1.31 9.45
CA SER A 319 3.09 -1.23 8.80
C SER A 319 2.97 -2.25 7.66
N LYS A 320 1.75 -2.76 7.40
CA LYS A 320 1.51 -3.72 6.30
C LYS A 320 1.98 -3.16 4.95
N ASN A 321 1.76 -1.87 4.70
CA ASN A 321 2.17 -1.21 3.46
C ASN A 321 3.71 -1.11 3.34
N LEU A 322 4.40 -0.78 4.43
CA LEU A 322 5.86 -0.78 4.42
C LEU A 322 6.39 -2.20 4.23
N ARG A 323 5.85 -3.21 4.91
CA ARG A 323 6.25 -4.62 4.71
C ARG A 323 6.05 -5.08 3.26
N ASN A 324 4.89 -4.79 2.66
CA ASN A 324 4.60 -5.09 1.25
C ASN A 324 5.56 -4.33 0.33
N THR A 325 5.91 -3.09 0.68
CA THR A 325 6.93 -2.32 -0.02
C THR A 325 8.30 -3.00 0.01
N LEU A 326 8.76 -3.45 1.18
CA LEU A 326 10.06 -4.12 1.33
C LEU A 326 10.09 -5.48 0.59
N ASN A 327 8.98 -6.21 0.67
CA ASN A 327 8.87 -7.54 0.09
C ASN A 327 8.97 -7.58 -1.44
N SER A 328 8.76 -6.47 -2.16
CA SER A 328 8.96 -6.44 -3.61
C SER A 328 10.41 -6.78 -3.99
N ASP A 329 11.37 -6.36 -3.17
CA ASP A 329 12.79 -6.58 -3.46
C ASP A 329 13.34 -7.77 -2.65
N LEU A 330 12.93 -7.92 -1.39
CA LEU A 330 13.42 -9.01 -0.54
C LEU A 330 13.07 -10.39 -1.08
N LEU A 331 11.89 -10.51 -1.67
CA LEU A 331 11.39 -11.77 -2.20
C LEU A 331 11.71 -11.95 -3.69
N TRP A 332 12.33 -10.95 -4.34
CA TRP A 332 12.56 -10.96 -5.80
C TRP A 332 13.38 -12.16 -6.27
N SER A 333 14.41 -12.51 -5.50
CA SER A 333 15.30 -13.65 -5.76
C SER A 333 15.14 -14.76 -4.72
N SER A 334 13.93 -14.89 -4.13
CA SER A 334 13.63 -15.96 -3.17
C SER A 334 13.78 -17.34 -3.81
N SER A 335 14.16 -18.36 -3.02
CA SER A 335 14.12 -19.75 -3.47
C SER A 335 12.69 -20.29 -3.64
N SER A 336 11.69 -19.63 -3.06
CA SER A 336 10.27 -19.94 -3.21
C SER A 336 9.68 -19.20 -4.40
N TYR A 337 9.15 -19.93 -5.38
CA TYR A 337 8.55 -19.32 -6.58
C TYR A 337 7.24 -18.58 -6.27
N ILE A 338 6.52 -19.02 -5.22
CA ILE A 338 5.36 -18.29 -4.69
C ILE A 338 5.78 -16.91 -4.19
N ASP A 339 6.91 -16.84 -3.46
CA ASP A 339 7.44 -15.57 -2.98
C ASP A 339 7.97 -14.68 -4.11
N GLN A 340 8.58 -15.27 -5.14
CA GLN A 340 9.00 -14.53 -6.34
C GLN A 340 7.80 -13.87 -7.03
N ARG A 341 6.71 -14.61 -7.31
CA ARG A 341 5.50 -14.03 -7.94
C ARG A 341 4.87 -12.96 -7.05
N ARG A 342 4.86 -13.17 -5.73
CA ARG A 342 4.41 -12.14 -4.78
C ARG A 342 5.28 -10.88 -4.87
N ALA A 343 6.59 -11.02 -4.98
CA ALA A 343 7.51 -9.90 -5.16
C ALA A 343 7.22 -9.13 -6.45
N LEU A 344 6.96 -9.86 -7.54
CA LEU A 344 6.60 -9.30 -8.84
C LEU A 344 5.30 -8.50 -8.79
N SER A 345 4.21 -9.06 -8.25
CA SER A 345 2.94 -8.32 -8.08
C SER A 345 3.14 -7.03 -7.27
N LEU A 346 3.96 -7.09 -6.21
CA LEU A 346 4.29 -5.92 -5.39
C LEU A 346 5.13 -4.90 -6.15
N LYS A 347 6.09 -5.35 -6.98
CA LYS A 347 6.94 -4.47 -7.79
C LYS A 347 6.13 -3.71 -8.83
N ILE A 348 5.27 -4.41 -9.59
CA ILE A 348 4.34 -3.79 -10.55
C ILE A 348 3.46 -2.75 -9.85
N SER A 349 2.92 -3.11 -8.67
CA SER A 349 2.10 -2.20 -7.87
C SER A 349 2.84 -0.92 -7.44
N GLN A 350 4.15 -1.01 -7.17
CA GLN A 350 4.98 0.15 -6.86
C GLN A 350 5.30 0.98 -8.10
N SER A 351 5.74 0.32 -9.18
CA SER A 351 6.08 1.00 -10.44
C SER A 351 4.91 1.83 -10.96
N LEU A 352 3.68 1.31 -10.89
CA LEU A 352 2.46 2.05 -11.25
C LEU A 352 2.27 3.34 -10.43
N GLY A 353 2.77 3.42 -9.19
CA GLY A 353 2.66 4.64 -8.38
C GLY A 353 3.83 5.61 -8.50
N GLU A 354 5.00 5.16 -8.96
CA GLU A 354 6.27 5.92 -8.94
C GLU A 354 6.83 6.28 -10.31
N ASP A 355 6.39 5.58 -11.35
CA ASP A 355 6.75 5.94 -12.72
C ASP A 355 6.00 7.21 -13.12
N ARG A 356 6.75 8.23 -13.56
CA ARG A 356 6.17 9.51 -14.01
C ARG A 356 5.33 9.34 -15.28
N ASN A 357 5.57 8.28 -16.04
CA ASN A 357 4.77 7.94 -17.21
C ASN A 357 3.46 7.25 -16.81
N SER A 358 3.37 6.68 -15.60
CA SER A 358 2.15 6.01 -15.17
C SER A 358 1.01 7.00 -14.94
N PRO A 359 -0.22 6.71 -15.42
CA PRO A 359 -1.40 7.52 -15.11
C PRO A 359 -1.82 7.41 -13.64
N LEU A 360 -1.23 6.47 -12.90
CA LEU A 360 -1.38 6.31 -11.45
C LEU A 360 -0.25 6.97 -10.63
N TYR A 361 0.62 7.75 -11.29
CA TYR A 361 1.69 8.48 -10.63
C TYR A 361 1.18 9.30 -9.44
N ASN A 362 1.80 9.15 -8.27
CA ASN A 362 1.41 9.80 -7.01
C ASN A 362 -0.02 9.49 -6.52
N ARG A 363 -0.70 8.46 -7.06
CA ARG A 363 -2.03 8.01 -6.61
C ARG A 363 -2.00 6.76 -5.73
N VAL A 364 -0.87 6.06 -5.70
CA VAL A 364 -0.66 4.83 -4.92
C VAL A 364 0.08 5.13 -3.61
N ILE A 365 -0.47 4.66 -2.50
CA ILE A 365 0.13 4.71 -1.17
C ILE A 365 1.26 3.69 -1.11
N ILE A 366 2.47 4.21 -1.04
CA ILE A 366 3.70 3.46 -1.10
C ILE A 366 4.50 3.72 0.19
N GLY A 367 5.09 2.67 0.77
CA GLY A 367 5.82 2.76 2.04
C GLY A 367 4.98 3.33 3.18
N GLU A 368 5.41 4.49 3.69
CA GLU A 368 4.72 5.25 4.75
C GLU A 368 4.13 6.59 4.24
N ASN A 369 3.95 6.76 2.93
CA ASN A 369 3.33 7.95 2.36
C ASN A 369 1.96 8.21 3.01
N SER A 370 1.68 9.49 3.30
CA SER A 370 0.39 9.91 3.84
C SER A 370 -0.71 9.71 2.82
N LYS A 371 -1.84 9.13 3.25
CA LYS A 371 -3.06 9.06 2.44
C LYS A 371 -3.55 10.50 2.16
N THR A 372 -3.79 10.81 0.89
CA THR A 372 -4.46 12.05 0.47
C THR A 372 -5.71 11.70 -0.34
N PRO A 373 -6.59 12.66 -0.66
CA PRO A 373 -7.75 12.41 -1.52
C PRO A 373 -7.39 11.76 -2.87
N LEU A 374 -6.25 12.13 -3.45
CA LEU A 374 -5.74 11.59 -4.71
C LEU A 374 -4.82 10.38 -4.51
N CYS A 375 -3.99 10.37 -3.46
CA CYS A 375 -3.14 9.25 -3.07
C CYS A 375 -3.89 8.32 -2.10
N CYS A 376 -4.81 7.52 -2.65
CA CYS A 376 -5.72 6.68 -1.86
C CYS A 376 -5.68 5.19 -2.23
N ILE A 377 -5.02 4.81 -3.33
CA ILE A 377 -4.92 3.42 -3.79
C ILE A 377 -3.83 2.72 -3.00
N THR A 378 -4.08 1.54 -2.46
CA THR A 378 -3.05 0.79 -1.71
C THR A 378 -2.29 -0.16 -2.62
N ILE A 379 -0.99 -0.35 -2.36
CA ILE A 379 -0.18 -1.39 -3.01
C ILE A 379 -0.81 -2.79 -2.89
N ASP A 380 -1.47 -3.06 -1.75
CA ASP A 380 -2.13 -4.34 -1.46
C ASP A 380 -3.33 -4.58 -2.38
N THR A 381 -4.05 -3.52 -2.77
CA THR A 381 -5.17 -3.60 -3.70
C THR A 381 -4.72 -4.06 -5.08
N ILE A 382 -3.71 -3.39 -5.65
CA ILE A 382 -3.17 -3.73 -6.98
C ILE A 382 -2.57 -5.14 -6.95
N LYS A 383 -1.74 -5.44 -5.94
CA LYS A 383 -1.19 -6.77 -5.71
C LYS A 383 -2.28 -7.85 -5.66
N THR A 384 -3.36 -7.60 -4.91
CA THR A 384 -4.46 -8.59 -4.78
C THR A 384 -5.22 -8.76 -6.09
N ALA A 385 -5.32 -7.72 -6.92
CA ALA A 385 -5.93 -7.83 -8.25
C ALA A 385 -5.06 -8.67 -9.19
N ILE A 386 -3.74 -8.44 -9.21
CA ILE A 386 -2.78 -9.24 -10.00
C ILE A 386 -2.72 -10.69 -9.51
N ASP A 387 -2.74 -10.92 -8.20
CA ASP A 387 -2.71 -12.29 -7.64
C ASP A 387 -4.00 -13.08 -7.93
N LYS A 388 -5.11 -12.39 -8.22
CA LYS A 388 -6.39 -13.00 -8.58
C LYS A 388 -6.62 -13.08 -10.09
N SER A 389 -5.74 -12.46 -10.88
CA SER A 389 -5.75 -12.59 -12.31
C SER A 389 -4.95 -13.81 -12.75
N ASP A 390 -5.04 -14.15 -14.02
CA ASP A 390 -4.29 -15.25 -14.63
C ASP A 390 -2.97 -14.77 -15.21
N PHE A 391 -2.52 -13.54 -14.91
CA PHE A 391 -1.29 -12.98 -15.48
C PHE A 391 -0.03 -13.75 -15.06
N LEU A 392 0.00 -14.27 -13.82
CA LEU A 392 1.17 -14.91 -13.22
C LEU A 392 0.92 -16.40 -12.98
N SER A 393 1.97 -17.22 -13.12
CA SER A 393 1.84 -18.66 -12.84
C SER A 393 1.64 -18.92 -11.35
N THR A 394 0.89 -19.97 -11.03
CA THR A 394 0.73 -20.46 -9.66
C THR A 394 1.58 -21.69 -9.42
N PHE A 395 2.13 -21.81 -8.21
CA PHE A 395 3.07 -22.86 -7.85
C PHE A 395 2.65 -23.57 -6.56
N ASN A 396 3.03 -24.84 -6.43
CA ASN A 396 2.91 -25.56 -5.17
C ASN A 396 4.13 -25.28 -4.25
N LYS A 397 4.14 -25.85 -3.03
CA LYS A 397 5.24 -25.69 -2.07
C LYS A 397 6.58 -26.30 -2.51
N LYS A 398 6.59 -27.14 -3.55
CA LYS A 398 7.79 -27.74 -4.15
C LYS A 398 8.29 -26.95 -5.36
N ASN A 399 7.76 -25.76 -5.62
CA ASN A 399 8.05 -24.93 -6.79
C ASN A 399 7.63 -25.56 -8.13
N GLU A 400 6.72 -26.52 -8.13
CA GLU A 400 6.13 -27.07 -9.36
C GLU A 400 4.95 -26.19 -9.79
N ILE A 401 4.84 -25.93 -11.09
CA ILE A 401 3.76 -25.12 -11.68
C ILE A 401 2.44 -25.88 -11.56
N ILE A 402 1.39 -25.20 -11.09
CA ILE A 402 0.01 -25.69 -11.07
C ILE A 402 -0.75 -25.13 -12.28
N VAL A 403 -0.65 -23.82 -12.50
CA VAL A 403 -1.28 -23.12 -13.63
C VAL A 403 -0.27 -22.15 -14.24
N HIS A 404 -0.15 -22.15 -15.56
CA HIS A 404 0.68 -21.20 -16.29
C HIS A 404 -0.01 -19.83 -16.37
N GLY A 405 0.73 -18.76 -16.09
CA GLY A 405 0.23 -17.39 -16.25
C GLY A 405 0.24 -16.94 -17.71
N THR A 406 -0.72 -16.11 -18.10
CA THR A 406 -0.89 -15.60 -19.46
C THR A 406 0.26 -14.71 -19.93
N PHE A 407 0.93 -14.01 -18.99
CA PHE A 407 2.10 -13.16 -19.26
C PHE A 407 3.39 -13.70 -18.61
N ASP A 408 3.38 -14.89 -17.99
CA ASP A 408 4.52 -15.34 -17.21
C ASP A 408 5.62 -16.01 -18.06
N LYS A 409 6.76 -15.33 -18.18
CA LYS A 409 7.99 -15.81 -18.85
C LYS A 409 8.92 -16.60 -17.94
N GLY A 410 8.45 -16.98 -16.75
CA GLY A 410 9.14 -17.87 -15.82
C GLY A 410 10.11 -17.18 -14.85
N THR A 411 10.70 -16.04 -15.21
CA THR A 411 11.52 -15.22 -14.30
C THR A 411 10.81 -13.91 -13.95
N ASN A 412 11.12 -13.32 -12.80
CA ASN A 412 10.49 -12.06 -12.41
C ASN A 412 10.80 -10.93 -13.39
N ASP A 413 12.06 -10.79 -13.81
CA ASP A 413 12.50 -9.74 -14.73
C ASP A 413 11.82 -9.87 -16.11
N ALA A 414 11.88 -11.06 -16.72
CA ALA A 414 11.27 -11.27 -18.04
C ALA A 414 9.74 -11.11 -18.04
N THR A 415 9.07 -11.48 -16.95
CA THR A 415 7.62 -11.28 -16.80
C THR A 415 7.28 -9.82 -16.54
N TYR A 416 8.08 -9.12 -15.73
CA TYR A 416 7.93 -7.68 -15.48
C TYR A 416 8.02 -6.87 -16.79
N ASP A 417 9.01 -7.17 -17.63
CA ASP A 417 9.30 -6.47 -18.88
C ASP A 417 8.15 -6.52 -19.91
N ILE A 418 7.20 -7.43 -19.75
CA ILE A 418 6.00 -7.49 -20.62
C ILE A 418 4.70 -7.12 -19.90
N LEU A 419 4.51 -7.55 -18.65
CA LEU A 419 3.26 -7.33 -17.94
C LEU A 419 3.12 -5.88 -17.47
N TYR A 420 4.21 -5.25 -17.02
CA TYR A 420 4.15 -3.86 -16.56
C TYR A 420 3.82 -2.89 -17.71
N PRO A 421 4.53 -2.91 -18.87
CA PRO A 421 4.18 -2.02 -19.97
C PRO A 421 2.78 -2.27 -20.56
N PHE A 422 2.31 -3.53 -20.57
CA PHE A 422 0.95 -3.86 -20.99
C PHE A 422 -0.10 -3.20 -20.08
N LEU A 423 0.00 -3.40 -18.77
CA LEU A 423 -0.93 -2.80 -17.81
C LEU A 423 -0.85 -1.26 -17.85
N LEU A 424 0.36 -0.72 -18.00
CA LEU A 424 0.58 0.71 -18.16
C LEU A 424 -0.20 1.27 -19.36
N GLN A 425 -0.04 0.70 -20.56
CA GLN A 425 -0.73 1.16 -21.77
C GLN A 425 -2.26 1.00 -21.70
N CYS A 426 -2.77 -0.08 -21.09
CA CYS A 426 -4.21 -0.22 -20.88
C CYS A 426 -4.76 0.89 -19.96
N LEU A 427 -4.05 1.19 -18.87
CA LEU A 427 -4.47 2.24 -17.94
C LEU A 427 -4.32 3.64 -18.54
N GLU A 428 -3.28 3.88 -19.35
CA GLU A 428 -3.07 5.13 -20.09
C GLU A 428 -4.24 5.37 -21.04
N TYR A 429 -4.61 4.36 -21.83
CA TYR A 429 -5.74 4.47 -22.76
C TYR A 429 -7.05 4.84 -22.04
N ILE A 430 -7.34 4.20 -20.90
CA ILE A 430 -8.53 4.53 -20.10
C ILE A 430 -8.41 5.95 -19.51
N ALA A 431 -7.24 6.32 -19.00
CA ALA A 431 -7.02 7.64 -18.39
C ALA A 431 -7.19 8.78 -19.40
N GLU A 432 -6.72 8.62 -20.63
CA GLU A 432 -6.86 9.60 -21.71
C GLU A 432 -8.31 9.79 -22.14
N ASN A 433 -9.06 8.69 -22.26
CA ASN A 433 -10.45 8.71 -22.74
C ASN A 433 -11.50 8.90 -21.62
N SER A 434 -11.09 8.86 -20.36
CA SER A 434 -11.92 9.17 -19.18
C SER A 434 -11.29 10.24 -18.29
N ARG A 435 -10.58 11.22 -18.88
CA ARG A 435 -9.75 12.20 -18.16
C ARG A 435 -10.45 12.89 -16.99
N GLU A 436 -11.68 13.36 -17.18
CA GLU A 436 -12.43 14.06 -16.11
C GLU A 436 -12.69 13.16 -14.90
N GLU A 437 -13.03 11.89 -15.13
CA GLU A 437 -13.28 10.93 -14.07
C GLU A 437 -11.98 10.40 -13.48
N TRP A 438 -10.97 10.16 -14.30
CA TRP A 438 -9.64 9.73 -13.89
C TRP A 438 -8.98 10.74 -12.96
N LEU A 439 -9.21 12.05 -13.16
CA LEU A 439 -8.60 13.06 -12.30
C LEU A 439 -9.14 13.07 -10.87
N LYS A 440 -10.33 12.51 -10.61
CA LYS A 440 -11.01 12.56 -9.32
C LYS A 440 -10.43 11.58 -8.29
N GLY A 441 -10.42 12.00 -7.03
CA GLY A 441 -10.02 11.19 -5.89
C GLY A 441 -11.20 10.67 -5.06
N GLU A 442 -10.91 10.14 -3.88
CA GLU A 442 -11.90 9.63 -2.94
C GLU A 442 -12.85 10.73 -2.42
N SER A 443 -12.37 11.97 -2.29
CA SER A 443 -13.18 13.11 -1.81
C SER A 443 -14.10 13.71 -2.88
N ASP A 444 -13.78 13.53 -4.17
CA ASP A 444 -14.50 14.15 -5.30
C ASP A 444 -15.48 13.17 -5.97
N ASN A 445 -15.91 12.14 -5.23
CA ASN A 445 -16.76 11.06 -5.73
C ASN A 445 -16.18 10.33 -6.95
N GLY A 446 -14.85 10.24 -7.08
CA GLY A 446 -14.20 9.47 -8.13
C GLY A 446 -14.52 7.99 -8.02
N ALA A 447 -14.78 7.34 -9.15
CA ALA A 447 -15.10 5.91 -9.24
C ALA A 447 -13.98 5.06 -9.87
N LEU A 448 -13.11 5.64 -10.71
CA LEU A 448 -12.02 4.90 -11.39
C LEU A 448 -10.77 4.77 -10.52
N THR A 449 -10.17 5.90 -10.13
CA THR A 449 -8.87 5.96 -9.45
C THR A 449 -8.98 5.85 -7.93
N ILE A 450 -9.68 4.82 -7.48
CA ILE A 450 -9.84 4.41 -6.08
C ILE A 450 -9.58 2.90 -5.95
N ASN A 451 -9.48 2.39 -4.71
CA ASN A 451 -9.15 0.98 -4.49
C ASN A 451 -10.09 -0.01 -5.20
N VAL A 452 -11.41 0.20 -5.17
CA VAL A 452 -12.36 -0.70 -5.83
C VAL A 452 -12.30 -0.60 -7.35
N GLY A 453 -12.07 0.61 -7.88
CA GLY A 453 -11.99 0.88 -9.31
C GLY A 453 -10.76 0.25 -9.94
N ILE A 454 -9.55 0.55 -9.43
CA ILE A 454 -8.30 -0.03 -9.96
C ILE A 454 -8.27 -1.55 -9.82
N TYR A 455 -8.81 -2.09 -8.72
CA TYR A 455 -8.97 -3.54 -8.57
C TYR A 455 -9.86 -4.13 -9.68
N GLY A 456 -11.01 -3.51 -9.94
CA GLY A 456 -11.93 -3.94 -10.99
C GLY A 456 -11.34 -3.83 -12.40
N LEU A 457 -10.63 -2.72 -12.69
CA LEU A 457 -9.97 -2.50 -13.98
C LEU A 457 -8.94 -3.60 -14.28
N ILE A 458 -8.07 -3.94 -13.31
CA ILE A 458 -7.05 -4.99 -13.53
C ILE A 458 -7.71 -6.35 -13.80
N LEU A 459 -8.78 -6.70 -13.07
CA LEU A 459 -9.47 -7.97 -13.28
C LEU A 459 -10.26 -8.01 -14.60
N VAL A 460 -10.92 -6.93 -15.00
CA VAL A 460 -11.62 -6.93 -16.30
C VAL A 460 -10.62 -6.93 -17.46
N ILE A 461 -9.45 -6.29 -17.33
CA ILE A 461 -8.36 -6.43 -18.30
C ILE A 461 -7.91 -7.89 -18.40
N ASN A 462 -7.81 -8.60 -17.27
CA ASN A 462 -7.53 -10.04 -17.27
C ASN A 462 -8.60 -10.84 -18.02
N ASP A 463 -9.89 -10.55 -17.78
CA ASP A 463 -10.98 -11.22 -18.48
C ASP A 463 -10.93 -11.01 -19.99
N ILE A 464 -10.61 -9.78 -20.43
CA ILE A 464 -10.41 -9.45 -21.85
C ILE A 464 -9.26 -10.26 -22.44
N VAL A 465 -8.12 -10.33 -21.74
CA VAL A 465 -6.97 -11.14 -22.17
C VAL A 465 -7.35 -12.61 -22.29
N ASN A 466 -8.05 -13.17 -21.30
CA ASN A 466 -8.48 -14.56 -21.32
C ASN A 466 -9.46 -14.86 -22.45
N HIS A 467 -10.43 -13.97 -22.69
CA HIS A 467 -11.36 -14.08 -23.81
C HIS A 467 -10.60 -14.08 -25.14
N LEU A 468 -9.72 -13.09 -25.36
CA LEU A 468 -8.91 -12.99 -26.58
C LEU A 468 -7.98 -14.18 -26.80
N LEU A 469 -7.44 -14.77 -25.72
CA LEU A 469 -6.68 -16.02 -25.76
C LEU A 469 -7.56 -17.20 -26.19
N ALA A 470 -8.75 -17.34 -25.62
CA ALA A 470 -9.67 -18.42 -25.94
C ALA A 470 -10.10 -18.40 -27.42
N ILE A 471 -10.29 -17.20 -27.99
CA ILE A 471 -10.58 -17.02 -29.42
C ILE A 471 -9.32 -16.88 -30.30
N GLN A 472 -8.13 -17.15 -29.75
CA GLN A 472 -6.83 -17.18 -30.43
C GLN A 472 -6.47 -15.88 -31.18
N ARG A 473 -6.84 -14.73 -30.62
CA ARG A 473 -6.52 -13.40 -31.19
C ARG A 473 -5.18 -12.83 -30.72
N ILE A 474 -4.69 -13.30 -29.57
CA ILE A 474 -3.44 -12.86 -28.97
C ILE A 474 -2.67 -14.06 -28.40
N ALA A 475 -1.36 -13.92 -28.27
CA ALA A 475 -0.47 -14.81 -27.55
C ALA A 475 0.54 -13.98 -26.74
N PRO A 476 0.20 -13.55 -25.51
CA PRO A 476 0.94 -12.48 -24.81
C PRO A 476 2.42 -12.73 -24.53
N ILE A 477 2.85 -13.99 -24.48
CA ILE A 477 4.26 -14.36 -24.30
C ILE A 477 5.09 -14.07 -25.56
N TYR A 478 4.48 -14.15 -26.75
CA TYR A 478 5.16 -14.11 -28.04
C TYR A 478 4.87 -12.83 -28.84
N ASP A 479 3.64 -12.31 -28.75
CA ASP A 479 3.22 -11.16 -29.53
C ASP A 479 3.84 -9.85 -29.02
N PRO A 480 4.14 -8.89 -29.92
CA PRO A 480 4.46 -7.51 -29.54
C PRO A 480 3.32 -6.89 -28.72
N ILE A 481 3.66 -6.06 -27.73
CA ILE A 481 2.69 -5.45 -26.82
C ILE A 481 1.67 -4.60 -27.58
N GLU A 482 2.12 -3.87 -28.61
CA GLU A 482 1.28 -3.01 -29.44
C GLU A 482 0.17 -3.81 -30.14
N ASN A 483 0.48 -5.03 -30.59
CA ASN A 483 -0.49 -5.92 -31.20
C ASN A 483 -1.54 -6.37 -30.19
N ILE A 484 -1.10 -6.76 -28.98
CA ILE A 484 -2.01 -7.17 -27.90
C ILE A 484 -2.94 -6.01 -27.53
N ILE A 485 -2.38 -4.81 -27.33
CA ILE A 485 -3.14 -3.60 -26.98
C ILE A 485 -4.19 -3.28 -28.05
N SER A 486 -3.85 -3.40 -29.34
CA SER A 486 -4.79 -3.16 -30.44
C SER A 486 -6.03 -4.07 -30.38
N GLN A 487 -5.88 -5.31 -29.90
CA GLN A 487 -6.99 -6.26 -29.74
C GLN A 487 -7.77 -6.03 -28.45
N VAL A 488 -7.12 -5.48 -27.41
CA VAL A 488 -7.74 -5.19 -26.11
C VAL A 488 -8.59 -3.91 -26.15
N ILE A 489 -8.15 -2.88 -26.89
CA ILE A 489 -8.82 -1.56 -26.97
C ILE A 489 -10.34 -1.64 -27.26
N PRO A 490 -10.83 -2.43 -28.24
CA PRO A 490 -12.26 -2.56 -28.51
C PRO A 490 -13.09 -2.95 -27.28
N TYR A 491 -12.52 -3.73 -26.36
CA TYR A 491 -13.18 -4.16 -25.12
C TYR A 491 -13.02 -3.15 -23.97
N LEU A 492 -12.06 -2.22 -24.06
CA LEU A 492 -11.92 -1.11 -23.11
C LEU A 492 -12.92 0.02 -23.40
N ASN A 493 -13.34 0.20 -24.65
CA ASN A 493 -14.29 1.25 -25.04
C ASN A 493 -15.62 1.20 -24.26
N PRO A 494 -16.29 0.05 -24.11
CA PRO A 494 -17.50 -0.03 -23.27
C PRO A 494 -17.26 0.36 -21.81
N ILE A 495 -16.07 0.07 -21.26
CA ILE A 495 -15.70 0.48 -19.89
C ILE A 495 -15.58 2.01 -19.81
N ILE A 496 -14.95 2.63 -20.80
CA ILE A 496 -14.77 4.09 -20.89
C ILE A 496 -16.14 4.78 -20.98
N GLU A 497 -17.02 4.31 -21.87
CA GLU A 497 -18.38 4.84 -22.03
C GLU A 497 -19.21 4.68 -20.75
N TYR A 498 -19.15 3.50 -20.11
CA TYR A 498 -19.79 3.25 -18.83
C TYR A 498 -19.28 4.22 -17.75
N SER A 499 -17.96 4.36 -17.63
CA SER A 499 -17.33 5.19 -16.59
C SER A 499 -17.66 6.68 -16.76
N ASN A 500 -17.72 7.15 -18.01
CA ASN A 500 -18.06 8.53 -18.34
C ASN A 500 -19.56 8.82 -18.16
N SER A 501 -20.43 7.81 -18.23
CA SER A 501 -21.89 7.96 -18.07
C SER A 501 -22.40 7.79 -16.63
N LEU A 502 -21.54 7.39 -15.68
CA LEU A 502 -21.92 7.18 -14.28
C LEU A 502 -22.50 8.45 -13.62
N SER A 503 -23.71 8.32 -13.06
CA SER A 503 -24.29 9.37 -12.22
C SER A 503 -23.63 9.41 -10.84
N ILE A 504 -23.82 10.51 -10.08
CA ILE A 504 -23.32 10.62 -8.70
C ILE A 504 -23.85 9.47 -7.83
N LYS A 505 -25.12 9.08 -8.03
CA LYS A 505 -25.75 7.97 -7.30
C LYS A 505 -25.05 6.64 -7.59
N ASP A 506 -24.75 6.36 -8.86
CA ASP A 506 -24.06 5.13 -9.27
C ASP A 506 -22.65 5.08 -8.68
N LYS A 507 -21.94 6.20 -8.70
CA LYS A 507 -20.58 6.31 -8.11
C LYS A 507 -20.60 6.04 -6.61
N ILE A 508 -21.59 6.57 -5.89
CA ILE A 508 -21.75 6.30 -4.46
C ILE A 508 -22.03 4.81 -4.23
N GLU A 509 -22.94 4.20 -5.00
CA GLU A 509 -23.26 2.77 -4.87
C GLU A 509 -22.04 1.85 -5.10
N LEU A 510 -21.24 2.16 -6.12
CA LEU A 510 -20.00 1.45 -6.44
C LEU A 510 -18.95 1.57 -5.33
N ARG A 511 -18.98 2.66 -4.54
CA ARG A 511 -18.05 2.93 -3.44
C ARG A 511 -18.50 2.36 -2.09
N THR A 512 -19.79 2.40 -1.78
CA THR A 512 -20.34 2.07 -0.45
C THR A 512 -20.51 0.57 -0.23
N SER A 513 -20.28 -0.25 -1.24
CA SER A 513 -20.28 -1.71 -1.08
C SER A 513 -19.05 -2.12 -0.25
N TYR A 514 -19.21 -2.31 1.06
CA TYR A 514 -18.11 -2.61 1.99
C TYR A 514 -17.57 -4.05 1.81
N GLY A 515 -16.26 -4.21 2.00
CA GLY A 515 -15.59 -5.54 2.04
C GLY A 515 -15.29 -6.16 0.67
N GLY A 516 -14.99 -7.47 0.66
CA GLY A 516 -14.65 -8.23 -0.55
C GLY A 516 -15.79 -8.28 -1.59
N ASN A 517 -17.04 -8.16 -1.14
CA ASN A 517 -18.22 -8.20 -2.01
C ASN A 517 -18.34 -6.93 -2.87
N GLY A 518 -17.91 -5.77 -2.37
CA GLY A 518 -17.96 -4.53 -3.15
C GLY A 518 -16.96 -4.51 -4.31
N LYS A 519 -15.76 -5.01 -4.09
CA LYS A 519 -14.76 -5.19 -5.15
C LYS A 519 -15.27 -6.11 -6.26
N THR A 520 -15.91 -7.21 -5.88
CA THR A 520 -16.49 -8.18 -6.82
C THR A 520 -17.66 -7.56 -7.59
N LYS A 521 -18.57 -6.85 -6.92
CA LYS A 521 -19.69 -6.16 -7.56
C LYS A 521 -19.22 -5.12 -8.59
N TYR A 522 -18.21 -4.33 -8.24
CA TYR A 522 -17.63 -3.34 -9.16
C TYR A 522 -17.07 -4.04 -10.42
N TRP A 523 -16.26 -5.08 -10.22
CA TRP A 523 -15.70 -5.87 -11.32
C TRP A 523 -16.79 -6.48 -12.23
N ARG A 524 -17.84 -7.08 -11.65
CA ARG A 524 -18.98 -7.65 -12.41
C ARG A 524 -19.78 -6.60 -13.17
N LYS A 525 -19.85 -5.35 -12.69
CA LYS A 525 -20.44 -4.21 -13.43
C LYS A 525 -19.60 -3.83 -14.65
N LEU A 526 -18.27 -3.88 -14.56
CA LEU A 526 -17.40 -3.64 -15.72
C LEU A 526 -17.56 -4.73 -16.78
N GLN A 527 -17.61 -6.01 -16.37
CA GLN A 527 -17.90 -7.11 -17.29
C GLN A 527 -19.26 -6.92 -17.98
N LEU A 528 -20.29 -6.50 -17.24
CA LEU A 528 -21.61 -6.22 -17.79
C LEU A 528 -21.56 -5.10 -18.84
N ALA A 529 -20.81 -4.02 -18.58
CA ALA A 529 -20.66 -2.93 -19.55
C ALA A 529 -20.11 -3.44 -20.89
N ILE A 530 -19.14 -4.35 -20.87
CA ILE A 530 -18.61 -4.97 -22.09
C ILE A 530 -19.65 -5.89 -22.72
N ALA A 531 -20.21 -6.84 -21.95
CA ALA A 531 -21.17 -7.81 -22.44
C ALA A 531 -22.43 -7.19 -23.07
N THR A 532 -22.84 -6.00 -22.62
CA THR A 532 -23.96 -5.25 -23.22
C THR A 532 -23.69 -4.75 -24.64
N GLN A 533 -22.42 -4.61 -25.03
CA GLN A 533 -22.03 -4.15 -26.37
C GLN A 533 -21.37 -5.26 -27.20
N ILE A 534 -20.76 -6.24 -26.55
CA ILE A 534 -19.99 -7.33 -27.16
C ILE A 534 -20.57 -8.65 -26.63
N ASN A 535 -21.52 -9.22 -27.39
CA ASN A 535 -22.36 -10.33 -26.95
C ASN A 535 -21.60 -11.64 -26.65
N ASP A 536 -20.43 -11.85 -27.24
CA ASP A 536 -19.59 -13.04 -27.04
C ASP A 536 -18.61 -12.91 -25.86
N PHE A 537 -18.61 -11.76 -25.18
CA PHE A 537 -17.80 -11.55 -23.98
C PHE A 537 -18.51 -12.09 -22.72
N GLU A 538 -18.26 -13.37 -22.43
CA GLU A 538 -18.83 -14.08 -21.27
C GLU A 538 -17.72 -14.70 -20.39
N PRO A 539 -17.10 -13.91 -19.50
CA PRO A 539 -16.04 -14.42 -18.63
C PRO A 539 -16.58 -15.35 -17.54
N HIS A 540 -15.72 -16.23 -17.03
CA HIS A 540 -16.10 -17.26 -16.06
C HIS A 540 -16.87 -16.71 -14.83
N GLY A 541 -17.99 -17.36 -14.52
CA GLY A 541 -18.89 -17.01 -13.42
C GLY A 541 -19.65 -15.68 -13.58
N PHE A 542 -19.63 -15.07 -14.78
CA PHE A 542 -20.40 -13.86 -15.07
C PHE A 542 -21.91 -14.12 -15.04
N LEU A 543 -22.38 -15.15 -15.75
CA LEU A 543 -23.79 -15.52 -15.78
C LEU A 543 -24.30 -15.91 -14.40
N ASP A 544 -23.64 -16.86 -13.74
CA ASP A 544 -24.00 -17.32 -12.39
C ASP A 544 -24.13 -16.15 -11.40
N TYR A 545 -23.23 -15.18 -11.48
CA TYR A 545 -23.28 -14.00 -10.61
C TYR A 545 -24.55 -13.19 -10.87
N TRP A 546 -24.86 -12.87 -12.13
CA TRP A 546 -26.01 -12.02 -12.45
C TRP A 546 -27.34 -12.74 -12.25
N GLU A 547 -27.43 -14.04 -12.53
CA GLU A 547 -28.63 -14.83 -12.22
C GLU A 547 -28.97 -14.79 -10.73
N ASN A 548 -27.96 -14.88 -9.87
CA ASN A 548 -28.12 -14.83 -8.41
C ASN A 548 -28.27 -13.41 -7.84
N ASN A 549 -28.07 -12.35 -8.64
CA ASN A 549 -28.07 -10.95 -8.16
C ASN A 549 -29.11 -10.04 -8.86
N GLN A 550 -29.94 -10.58 -9.76
CA GLN A 550 -30.95 -9.80 -10.51
C GLN A 550 -32.32 -9.72 -9.81
N LYS A 551 -32.46 -10.21 -8.57
CA LYS A 551 -33.75 -10.30 -7.84
C LYS A 551 -34.87 -11.00 -8.61
N LYS A 552 -34.52 -11.77 -9.66
CA LYS A 552 -35.45 -12.43 -10.58
C LYS A 552 -36.48 -13.29 -9.84
N PHE A 553 -36.02 -14.00 -8.82
CA PHE A 553 -36.84 -14.93 -8.04
C PHE A 553 -37.51 -14.30 -6.81
N ASN A 554 -37.25 -13.02 -6.51
CA ASN A 554 -37.70 -12.42 -5.24
C ASN A 554 -39.23 -12.40 -5.10
N GLU A 555 -39.96 -11.89 -6.09
CA GLU A 555 -41.42 -11.78 -5.98
C GLU A 555 -42.09 -13.14 -5.77
N GLU A 556 -41.66 -14.13 -6.55
CA GLU A 556 -42.15 -15.50 -6.48
C GLU A 556 -41.78 -16.18 -5.14
N SER A 557 -40.51 -16.07 -4.73
CA SER A 557 -39.99 -16.66 -3.49
C SER A 557 -40.70 -16.08 -2.25
N PHE A 558 -40.88 -14.76 -2.19
CA PHE A 558 -41.60 -14.13 -1.07
C PHE A 558 -43.11 -14.40 -1.14
N LYS A 559 -43.67 -14.77 -2.30
CA LYS A 559 -45.03 -15.30 -2.38
C LYS A 559 -45.10 -16.72 -1.80
N MET A 560 -44.20 -17.63 -2.21
CA MET A 560 -44.10 -19.00 -1.66
C MET A 560 -43.95 -18.99 -0.13
N ILE A 561 -43.04 -18.17 0.40
CA ILE A 561 -42.83 -18.03 1.86
C ILE A 561 -44.13 -17.61 2.56
N ARG A 562 -44.85 -16.61 2.00
CA ARG A 562 -46.13 -16.15 2.58
C ARG A 562 -47.20 -17.23 2.56
N ASP A 563 -47.26 -18.02 1.51
CA ASP A 563 -48.26 -19.09 1.38
C ASP A 563 -47.94 -20.26 2.33
N ILE A 564 -46.65 -20.61 2.48
CA ILE A 564 -46.19 -21.58 3.51
C ILE A 564 -46.46 -21.03 4.93
N GLU A 565 -46.19 -19.76 5.22
CA GLU A 565 -46.48 -19.16 6.53
C GLU A 565 -47.97 -19.22 6.87
N LYS A 566 -48.86 -18.96 5.90
CA LYS A 566 -50.32 -19.10 6.09
C LYS A 566 -50.73 -20.53 6.38
N LEU A 567 -50.16 -21.49 5.66
CA LEU A 567 -50.41 -22.92 5.89
C LEU A 567 -49.97 -23.32 7.29
N LEU A 568 -48.72 -23.01 7.66
CA LEU A 568 -48.17 -23.34 8.97
C LEU A 568 -49.04 -22.78 10.08
N LYS A 569 -49.45 -21.50 9.96
CA LYS A 569 -50.32 -20.86 10.93
C LYS A 569 -51.63 -21.61 11.14
N LYS A 570 -52.32 -21.93 10.04
CA LYS A 570 -53.62 -22.60 10.09
C LYS A 570 -53.52 -24.05 10.57
N ASP A 571 -52.60 -24.83 10.00
CA ASP A 571 -52.46 -26.26 10.32
C ASP A 571 -51.98 -26.48 11.76
N PHE A 572 -51.07 -25.63 12.26
CA PHE A 572 -50.63 -25.72 13.66
C PHE A 572 -51.76 -25.39 14.63
N GLU A 573 -52.59 -24.39 14.33
CA GLU A 573 -53.74 -24.02 15.16
C GLU A 573 -54.74 -25.17 15.25
N GLU A 574 -55.12 -25.74 14.10
CA GLU A 574 -56.07 -26.86 14.02
C GLU A 574 -55.56 -28.09 14.76
N LYS A 575 -54.28 -28.46 14.56
CA LYS A 575 -53.67 -29.62 15.23
C LYS A 575 -53.54 -29.43 16.74
N LEU A 576 -53.10 -28.27 17.21
CA LEU A 576 -53.00 -28.00 18.64
C LEU A 576 -54.38 -27.95 19.30
N SER A 577 -55.35 -27.30 18.64
CA SER A 577 -56.75 -27.24 19.09
C SER A 577 -57.35 -28.63 19.23
N SER A 578 -57.07 -29.52 18.27
CA SER A 578 -57.56 -30.90 18.30
C SER A 578 -57.02 -31.72 19.48
N LEU A 579 -55.77 -31.47 19.91
CA LEU A 579 -55.14 -32.24 20.98
C LEU A 579 -55.44 -31.67 22.38
N HIS A 580 -55.49 -30.35 22.50
CA HIS A 580 -55.51 -29.67 23.81
C HIS A 580 -56.83 -28.94 24.12
N GLY A 581 -57.80 -28.95 23.19
CA GLY A 581 -59.14 -28.37 23.39
C GLY A 581 -59.10 -26.86 23.61
N GLU A 582 -59.98 -26.31 24.46
CA GLU A 582 -60.12 -24.86 24.67
C GLU A 582 -58.84 -24.16 25.16
N ASN A 583 -57.95 -24.87 25.84
CA ASN A 583 -56.70 -24.33 26.39
C ASN A 583 -55.48 -24.64 25.52
N TRP A 584 -55.68 -24.89 24.22
CA TRP A 584 -54.61 -25.30 23.31
C TRP A 584 -53.45 -24.32 23.21
N PHE A 585 -53.73 -23.03 23.28
CA PHE A 585 -52.68 -22.02 23.16
C PHE A 585 -51.77 -22.00 24.40
N MET A 586 -52.30 -22.23 25.60
CA MET A 586 -51.48 -22.33 26.82
C MET A 586 -50.75 -23.67 26.95
N ASN A 587 -51.40 -24.77 26.55
CA ASN A 587 -50.87 -26.12 26.77
C ASN A 587 -49.96 -26.61 25.63
N GLY A 588 -50.23 -26.15 24.41
CA GLY A 588 -49.55 -26.60 23.19
C GLY A 588 -48.35 -25.74 22.78
N VAL A 589 -48.17 -24.56 23.38
CA VAL A 589 -47.13 -23.60 22.98
C VAL A 589 -46.09 -23.42 24.09
N PRO A 590 -44.78 -23.39 23.78
CA PRO A 590 -43.75 -23.05 24.75
C PRO A 590 -44.01 -21.72 25.45
N LYS A 591 -43.80 -21.66 26.77
CA LYS A 591 -44.05 -20.45 27.57
C LYS A 591 -43.36 -19.19 27.02
N ASN A 592 -42.12 -19.29 26.57
CA ASN A 592 -41.38 -18.17 25.98
C ASN A 592 -42.01 -17.64 24.68
N VAL A 593 -42.56 -18.53 23.84
CA VAL A 593 -43.25 -18.18 22.60
C VAL A 593 -44.60 -17.54 22.92
N TYR A 594 -45.35 -18.14 23.86
CA TYR A 594 -46.61 -17.60 24.37
C TYR A 594 -46.46 -16.18 24.93
N ASP A 595 -45.53 -15.98 25.86
CA ASP A 595 -45.29 -14.68 26.51
C ASP A 595 -44.92 -13.60 25.49
N SER A 596 -44.10 -13.95 24.50
CA SER A 596 -43.66 -13.04 23.43
C SER A 596 -44.80 -12.65 22.49
N ALA A 597 -45.66 -13.61 22.14
CA ALA A 597 -46.81 -13.41 21.27
C ALA A 597 -47.88 -12.53 21.93
N ILE A 598 -48.20 -12.79 23.20
CA ILE A 598 -49.13 -11.99 24.01
C ILE A 598 -48.64 -10.54 24.13
N LYS A 599 -47.35 -10.36 24.46
CA LYS A 599 -46.76 -9.03 24.58
C LYS A 599 -46.86 -8.25 23.26
N LEU A 600 -46.51 -8.88 22.14
CA LEU A 600 -46.55 -8.22 20.83
C LEU A 600 -47.99 -7.85 20.41
N ALA A 601 -48.96 -8.71 20.69
CA ALA A 601 -50.37 -8.41 20.43
C ALA A 601 -50.87 -7.25 21.30
N ALA A 602 -50.53 -7.24 22.60
CA ALA A 602 -50.87 -6.15 23.51
C ALA A 602 -50.25 -4.81 23.06
N ASP A 603 -48.97 -4.82 22.67
CA ASP A 603 -48.27 -3.63 22.16
C ASP A 603 -48.93 -3.09 20.88
N LYS A 604 -49.34 -3.97 19.94
CA LYS A 604 -50.06 -3.60 18.71
C LYS A 604 -51.45 -3.01 18.99
N ASN A 605 -52.22 -3.66 19.86
CA ASN A 605 -53.57 -3.21 20.22
C ASN A 605 -53.53 -1.90 21.02
N TYR A 606 -52.47 -1.67 21.79
CA TYR A 606 -52.25 -0.38 22.45
C TYR A 606 -51.89 0.74 21.45
N ALA A 607 -51.01 0.44 20.49
CA ALA A 607 -50.60 1.40 19.46
C ALA A 607 -51.72 1.74 18.46
N ASN A 608 -52.63 0.80 18.20
CA ASN A 608 -53.77 0.99 17.32
C ASN A 608 -55.07 0.51 18.00
N LYS A 609 -55.80 1.47 18.59
CA LYS A 609 -56.99 1.22 19.42
C LYS A 609 -58.17 0.58 18.68
N ASP A 610 -58.17 0.62 17.35
CA ASP A 610 -59.20 -0.02 16.51
C ASP A 610 -58.77 -1.43 16.04
N SER A 611 -57.55 -1.88 16.38
CA SER A 611 -57.08 -3.22 16.04
C SER A 611 -57.37 -4.22 17.16
N ASN A 612 -57.92 -5.38 16.80
CA ASN A 612 -58.11 -6.52 17.69
C ASN A 612 -57.20 -7.68 17.23
N THR A 613 -55.88 -7.50 17.36
CA THR A 613 -54.88 -8.49 16.94
C THR A 613 -54.83 -9.62 17.96
N ASP A 614 -54.98 -10.87 17.51
CA ASP A 614 -54.84 -12.05 18.36
C ASP A 614 -53.36 -12.36 18.64
N ALA A 615 -53.07 -12.99 19.77
CA ALA A 615 -51.71 -13.41 20.11
C ALA A 615 -51.16 -14.43 19.11
N TRP A 616 -51.99 -15.34 18.62
CA TRP A 616 -51.63 -16.30 17.58
C TRP A 616 -51.20 -15.63 16.26
N ASP A 617 -51.82 -14.48 15.94
CA ASP A 617 -51.46 -13.68 14.76
C ASP A 617 -50.08 -13.01 14.87
N CYS A 618 -49.47 -13.03 16.05
CA CYS A 618 -48.18 -12.41 16.34
C CYS A 618 -46.99 -13.38 16.27
N LEU A 619 -47.19 -14.64 15.87
CA LEU A 619 -46.10 -15.60 15.72
C LEU A 619 -45.20 -15.31 14.51
N HIS A 620 -43.91 -15.52 14.70
CA HIS A 620 -42.92 -15.54 13.61
C HIS A 620 -42.70 -16.96 13.09
N LEU A 621 -42.16 -17.08 11.87
CA LEU A 621 -41.93 -18.38 11.22
C LEU A 621 -41.14 -19.35 12.12
N ILE A 622 -40.09 -18.84 12.78
CA ILE A 622 -39.27 -19.66 13.68
C ILE A 622 -40.05 -20.20 14.89
N ASN A 623 -41.12 -19.53 15.32
CA ASN A 623 -41.92 -19.95 16.46
C ASN A 623 -42.65 -21.27 16.17
N TYR A 624 -43.05 -21.52 14.91
CA TYR A 624 -43.66 -22.81 14.53
C TYR A 624 -42.70 -23.97 14.74
N ARG A 625 -41.39 -23.77 14.52
CA ARG A 625 -40.39 -24.79 14.86
C ARG A 625 -40.32 -25.03 16.36
N ASP A 626 -40.30 -23.97 17.16
CA ASP A 626 -40.25 -24.11 18.62
C ASP A 626 -41.50 -24.82 19.17
N ILE A 627 -42.67 -24.52 18.60
CA ILE A 627 -43.95 -25.18 18.90
C ILE A 627 -43.92 -26.65 18.49
N ALA A 628 -43.43 -26.96 17.28
CA ALA A 628 -43.34 -28.33 16.80
C ALA A 628 -42.43 -29.17 17.71
N LEU A 629 -41.36 -28.57 18.24
CA LEU A 629 -40.40 -29.24 19.11
C LEU A 629 -40.85 -29.31 20.59
N HIS A 630 -41.92 -28.61 20.98
CA HIS A 630 -42.40 -28.52 22.35
C HIS A 630 -42.99 -29.84 22.85
N GLY A 631 -42.58 -30.28 24.05
CA GLY A 631 -43.14 -31.46 24.70
C GLY A 631 -43.22 -32.67 23.78
N SER A 632 -44.43 -33.23 23.67
CA SER A 632 -44.76 -34.36 22.79
C SER A 632 -45.35 -33.96 21.44
N ASN A 633 -45.52 -32.65 21.16
CA ASN A 633 -46.13 -32.13 19.93
C ASN A 633 -45.51 -32.73 18.66
N TRP A 634 -44.18 -32.87 18.62
CA TRP A 634 -43.50 -33.44 17.46
C TRP A 634 -44.03 -34.84 17.15
N ARG A 635 -43.97 -35.74 18.15
CA ARG A 635 -44.36 -37.15 17.98
C ARG A 635 -45.86 -37.28 17.74
N ASP A 636 -46.66 -36.49 18.45
CA ASP A 636 -48.09 -36.68 18.52
C ASP A 636 -48.83 -35.96 17.36
N LEU A 637 -48.28 -34.86 16.81
CA LEU A 637 -48.96 -34.01 15.81
C LEU A 637 -48.18 -33.74 14.52
N PHE A 638 -46.85 -33.54 14.59
CA PHE A 638 -46.11 -32.90 13.50
C PHE A 638 -45.14 -33.80 12.74
N GLU A 639 -44.68 -34.92 13.32
CA GLU A 639 -43.64 -35.76 12.71
C GLU A 639 -44.04 -36.30 11.34
N LYS A 640 -45.29 -36.74 11.17
CA LYS A 640 -45.76 -37.29 9.89
C LYS A 640 -45.94 -36.23 8.81
N SER A 641 -46.41 -35.03 9.18
CA SER A 641 -46.74 -33.98 8.22
C SER A 641 -45.58 -33.05 7.87
N TYR A 642 -44.60 -32.94 8.77
CA TYR A 642 -43.49 -31.97 8.65
C TYR A 642 -42.10 -32.62 8.66
N THR A 643 -42.02 -33.93 8.42
CA THR A 643 -40.80 -34.57 7.93
C THR A 643 -40.82 -34.57 6.41
N LYS A 644 -39.81 -33.97 5.78
CA LYS A 644 -39.71 -33.89 4.32
C LYS A 644 -39.70 -35.30 3.70
N PRO A 645 -40.40 -35.54 2.57
CA PRO A 645 -40.41 -36.85 1.92
C PRO A 645 -38.99 -37.31 1.58
N GLY A 646 -38.64 -38.54 1.94
CA GLY A 646 -37.29 -39.10 1.78
C GLY A 646 -36.34 -38.85 2.96
N GLU A 647 -36.73 -38.01 3.94
CA GLU A 647 -35.96 -37.74 5.17
C GLU A 647 -36.49 -38.52 6.39
N GLU A 648 -37.31 -39.55 6.20
CA GLU A 648 -37.94 -40.29 7.32
C GLU A 648 -36.90 -40.96 8.22
N LYS A 649 -35.78 -41.39 7.62
CA LYS A 649 -34.63 -42.03 8.29
C LYS A 649 -33.47 -41.06 8.58
N LEU A 650 -33.69 -39.74 8.47
CA LEU A 650 -32.65 -38.74 8.68
C LEU A 650 -32.05 -38.83 10.10
N GLY A 651 -30.72 -38.93 10.19
CA GLY A 651 -29.99 -38.93 11.45
C GLY A 651 -30.06 -37.56 12.13
N GLY A 652 -30.24 -37.51 13.46
CA GLY A 652 -30.37 -36.27 14.24
C GLY A 652 -31.76 -35.98 14.80
N GLY A 653 -32.75 -36.83 14.51
CA GLY A 653 -34.08 -36.80 15.12
C GLY A 653 -34.88 -35.54 14.79
N LYS A 654 -35.81 -35.14 15.68
CA LYS A 654 -36.75 -34.04 15.46
C LYS A 654 -36.10 -32.67 15.15
N LYS A 655 -34.88 -32.44 15.65
CA LYS A 655 -34.14 -31.18 15.38
C LYS A 655 -33.68 -31.08 13.93
N ALA A 656 -33.12 -32.17 13.38
CA ALA A 656 -32.67 -32.25 11.99
C ALA A 656 -33.86 -32.16 11.02
N LYS A 657 -34.93 -32.92 11.30
CA LYS A 657 -36.16 -32.93 10.48
C LYS A 657 -36.91 -31.59 10.42
N THR A 658 -36.55 -30.62 11.26
CA THR A 658 -37.13 -29.26 11.28
C THR A 658 -36.13 -28.17 10.87
N GLU A 659 -34.92 -28.50 10.42
CA GLU A 659 -33.93 -27.50 10.00
C GLU A 659 -34.39 -26.67 8.80
N TRP A 660 -35.22 -27.26 7.92
CA TRP A 660 -35.80 -26.54 6.79
C TRP A 660 -36.61 -25.30 7.25
N MET A 661 -37.27 -25.34 8.40
CA MET A 661 -37.98 -24.17 8.96
C MET A 661 -37.00 -23.06 9.39
N GLN A 662 -35.78 -23.42 9.82
CA GLN A 662 -34.74 -22.43 10.10
C GLN A 662 -34.22 -21.79 8.81
N LYS A 663 -33.96 -22.59 7.78
CA LYS A 663 -33.53 -22.10 6.46
C LYS A 663 -34.59 -21.16 5.87
N LEU A 664 -35.86 -21.56 5.91
CA LEU A 664 -37.00 -20.75 5.47
C LEU A 664 -37.09 -19.41 6.23
N ASN A 665 -36.93 -19.42 7.55
CA ASN A 665 -36.90 -18.20 8.37
C ASN A 665 -35.70 -17.30 8.02
N GLY A 666 -34.55 -17.89 7.68
CA GLY A 666 -33.36 -17.17 7.26
C GLY A 666 -33.58 -16.36 5.98
N ILE A 667 -34.24 -16.95 4.98
CA ILE A 667 -34.59 -16.30 3.72
C ILE A 667 -35.67 -15.22 3.95
N ARG A 668 -36.70 -15.54 4.74
CA ARG A 668 -37.82 -14.64 5.06
C ARG A 668 -37.38 -13.34 5.72
N ASN A 669 -36.36 -13.38 6.58
CA ASN A 669 -35.89 -12.20 7.31
C ASN A 669 -34.94 -11.31 6.49
N GLN A 670 -34.64 -11.66 5.24
CA GLN A 670 -33.87 -10.79 4.35
C GLN A 670 -34.69 -9.60 3.87
N ASN A 671 -34.04 -8.45 3.66
CA ASN A 671 -34.71 -7.26 3.14
C ASN A 671 -35.03 -7.43 1.66
N PHE A 672 -36.31 -7.54 1.31
CA PHE A 672 -36.79 -7.69 -0.07
C PHE A 672 -36.19 -6.67 -1.06
N HIS A 673 -35.97 -5.43 -0.61
CA HIS A 673 -35.47 -4.34 -1.47
C HIS A 673 -33.95 -4.34 -1.65
N GLU A 674 -33.19 -5.14 -0.91
CA GLU A 674 -31.72 -5.18 -0.95
C GLU A 674 -31.18 -6.57 -1.27
N TYR A 675 -31.89 -7.61 -0.84
CA TYR A 675 -31.56 -9.01 -1.03
C TYR A 675 -31.91 -9.53 -2.43
N SER A 676 -31.16 -10.49 -2.94
CA SER A 676 -31.51 -11.28 -4.12
C SER A 676 -31.58 -12.74 -3.72
N VAL A 677 -32.73 -13.38 -3.94
CA VAL A 677 -32.90 -14.81 -3.71
C VAL A 677 -32.10 -15.55 -4.77
N THR A 678 -31.20 -16.44 -4.33
CA THR A 678 -30.36 -17.26 -5.21
C THR A 678 -31.17 -18.38 -5.86
N VAL A 679 -30.63 -19.00 -6.92
CA VAL A 679 -31.26 -20.16 -7.58
C VAL A 679 -31.46 -21.30 -6.56
N GLU A 680 -30.44 -21.63 -5.77
CA GLU A 680 -30.52 -22.70 -4.75
C GLU A 680 -31.60 -22.43 -3.67
N GLU A 681 -31.82 -21.17 -3.33
CA GLU A 681 -32.87 -20.78 -2.38
C GLU A 681 -34.25 -20.84 -3.02
N HIS A 682 -34.38 -20.43 -4.28
CA HIS A 682 -35.63 -20.55 -5.04
C HIS A 682 -36.03 -22.01 -5.25
N ASP A 683 -35.09 -22.87 -5.66
CA ASP A 683 -35.32 -24.32 -5.81
C ASP A 683 -35.73 -24.95 -4.47
N PHE A 684 -35.07 -24.57 -3.37
CA PHE A 684 -35.46 -25.00 -2.03
C PHE A 684 -36.90 -24.59 -1.67
N LEU A 685 -37.34 -23.37 -2.05
CA LEU A 685 -38.70 -22.91 -1.80
C LEU A 685 -39.73 -23.61 -2.69
N LEU A 686 -39.38 -23.92 -3.94
CA LEU A 686 -40.19 -24.73 -4.85
C LEU A 686 -40.43 -26.12 -4.26
N GLU A 687 -39.37 -26.80 -3.84
CA GLU A 687 -39.48 -28.12 -3.21
C GLU A 687 -40.37 -28.12 -1.96
N LEU A 688 -40.26 -27.08 -1.12
CA LEU A 688 -41.13 -26.92 0.05
C LEU A 688 -42.58 -26.65 -0.34
N THR A 689 -42.81 -25.85 -1.36
CA THR A 689 -44.15 -25.50 -1.85
C THR A 689 -44.82 -26.74 -2.45
N ASP A 690 -44.13 -27.49 -3.30
CA ASP A 690 -44.64 -28.73 -3.90
C ASP A 690 -44.98 -29.79 -2.84
N TRP A 691 -44.21 -29.85 -1.76
CA TRP A 691 -44.45 -30.78 -0.67
C TRP A 691 -45.62 -30.35 0.25
N LEU A 692 -45.63 -29.09 0.69
CA LEU A 692 -46.54 -28.62 1.74
C LEU A 692 -47.85 -28.04 1.20
N LEU A 693 -47.84 -27.57 -0.04
CA LEU A 693 -48.98 -26.98 -0.74
C LEU A 693 -49.32 -27.77 -2.02
N PRO A 694 -49.54 -29.10 -1.96
CA PRO A 694 -49.95 -29.85 -3.13
C PRO A 694 -51.32 -29.36 -3.63
N ASN A 695 -51.45 -29.19 -4.95
CA ASN A 695 -52.65 -28.69 -5.63
C ASN A 695 -53.95 -29.39 -5.23
#